data_AF-A0AAZ1WV90-F1
#
_entry.id   AF-A0AAZ1WV90-F1
#
_cell.length_a   1.000
_cell.length_b   1.000
_cell.length_c   1.000
_cell.angle_alpha   90.00
_cell.angle_beta   90.00
_cell.angle_gamma   90.00
#
_symmetry.space_group_name_H-M   'P 1'
#
loop_
_entity.id
_entity.type
_entity.pdbx_description
1 polymer ?
#
loop_
_entity_poly.entity_id
_entity_poly.type
_entity_poly.pdbx_seq_one_letter_code
_entity_poly.pdbx_strand_id
1 'polypeptide(L)'
;MRLSSFLALFRPALPLILGLSLGCSLSLLMVSWTQGDTEDSCGDELGNGRRFLGGGEGHRDSRDGAGDADFQPRIVPYHKDPNKPHKKVLRTRYIHTELGIRERLLVGVLTSRATLNTLAVAVNRTVAHHFHRTFFFTGLRSPKVPHGMTVVAHGDDRPVWLMYETVRHLHQHYGSEYDWFLLAQDDTYMQADRLSELVGHLSAGQDLYMGRAEEFIGGEEKARYCHGGYGYLLSRSLLARLQPHLDTCRNDILSVRPDEWLGRCIIDYLGMSCVEVHQEMTYRYFELGKNADPEREDSPEFKNAFTVHPVSDPNLMYRLHKRFSHIELEWTYLQIQQLQMQISNLSDLTPEGKAGVTWPIGINPPFKPRTRFEVINWEYFTEEHIYSCVDGSPKCELRGVNRADVNAILEIAIERLNERYQPQLRFRKRRLLNGYRRFDPTRGMEYILDLALEAYTQKGHSQVIAKRVNLLRPLSSVEIIPMPYVTEATRVQVILPVTAQDQDYVGNFLDMYVMNTLDTHDNVLLTFLFIYDPFDAQRVSQTDVFAGVKAMIGEVEKRYGDVKIPWISVKTEVPSQVKLMDIISKKHPVDTLFFLASVWTEVNADFLNRCRMNAISNWQVFFPIHFQEYNPAVLYRDQQPSAASSSAASESLRDGHFDRHVFDEACFYNADYMTARTKMAADILDNEELLESMDVYDIFVRYSGLHVFRAVEPALIQKYVRRTCNPRFSEDIYHRCVLSNLEGLGSRSHLAMALFEQEQANST
;
A
#
# COMPACT_ATOMS: atom_id res chain seq x y z
N MET A 1 -23.09 -53.48 -63.81
CA MET A 1 -23.56 -53.22 -62.42
C MET A 1 -22.37 -53.39 -61.48
N ARG A 2 -22.10 -52.43 -60.57
CA ARG A 2 -21.03 -52.36 -59.54
C ARG A 2 -19.98 -51.23 -59.65
N LEU A 3 -20.32 -50.05 -60.17
CA LEU A 3 -19.50 -48.83 -59.94
C LEU A 3 -20.31 -47.61 -59.47
N SER A 4 -21.64 -47.59 -59.65
CA SER A 4 -22.49 -46.48 -59.24
C SER A 4 -22.85 -46.48 -57.74
N SER A 5 -22.60 -47.57 -57.00
CA SER A 5 -23.01 -47.68 -55.59
C SER A 5 -21.94 -47.22 -54.59
N PHE A 6 -20.66 -47.18 -55.00
CA PHE A 6 -19.56 -46.72 -54.12
C PHE A 6 -19.45 -45.19 -54.03
N LEU A 7 -19.89 -44.46 -55.05
CA LEU A 7 -19.82 -42.99 -55.10
C LEU A 7 -20.87 -42.30 -54.20
N ALA A 8 -21.93 -43.01 -53.80
CA ALA A 8 -22.97 -42.45 -52.92
C ALA A 8 -22.54 -42.43 -51.43
N LEU A 9 -21.64 -43.33 -51.02
CA LEU A 9 -21.14 -43.42 -49.64
C LEU A 9 -20.07 -42.36 -49.31
N PHE A 10 -19.35 -41.84 -50.31
CA PHE A 10 -18.27 -40.87 -50.09
C PHE A 10 -18.69 -39.39 -50.14
N ARG A 11 -19.91 -39.08 -50.59
CA ARG A 11 -20.41 -37.69 -50.66
C ARG A 11 -20.47 -36.95 -49.31
N PRO A 12 -20.89 -37.56 -48.19
CA PRO A 12 -20.88 -36.86 -46.90
C PRO A 12 -19.49 -36.82 -46.23
N ALA A 13 -18.56 -37.71 -46.62
CA ALA A 13 -17.22 -37.79 -46.02
C ALA A 13 -16.22 -36.81 -46.65
N LEU A 14 -16.43 -36.42 -47.92
CA LEU A 14 -15.52 -35.53 -48.65
C LEU A 14 -15.31 -34.14 -47.99
N PRO A 15 -16.35 -33.42 -47.54
CA PRO A 15 -16.15 -32.14 -46.86
C PRO A 15 -15.48 -32.30 -45.49
N LEU A 16 -15.65 -33.45 -44.83
CA LEU A 16 -15.02 -33.74 -43.54
C LEU A 16 -13.51 -34.03 -43.69
N ILE A 17 -13.12 -34.75 -44.74
CA ILE A 17 -11.71 -35.01 -45.09
C ILE A 17 -11.02 -33.71 -45.56
N LEU A 18 -11.71 -32.90 -46.37
CA LEU A 18 -11.21 -31.57 -46.76
C LEU A 18 -11.09 -30.63 -45.56
N GLY A 19 -12.05 -30.63 -44.65
CA GLY A 19 -11.99 -29.84 -43.42
C GLY A 19 -10.86 -30.26 -42.47
N LEU A 20 -10.66 -31.58 -42.29
CA LEU A 20 -9.57 -32.11 -41.46
C LEU A 20 -8.19 -31.84 -42.05
N SER A 21 -8.04 -31.96 -43.38
CA SER A 21 -6.76 -31.66 -44.04
C SER A 21 -6.45 -30.16 -44.04
N LEU A 22 -7.45 -29.29 -44.22
CA LEU A 22 -7.29 -27.84 -44.10
C LEU A 22 -6.98 -27.42 -42.65
N GLY A 23 -7.65 -28.04 -41.67
CA GLY A 23 -7.41 -27.81 -40.25
C GLY A 23 -6.01 -28.26 -39.80
N CYS A 24 -5.55 -29.43 -40.23
CA CYS A 24 -4.20 -29.91 -39.93
C CYS A 24 -3.12 -29.05 -40.59
N SER A 25 -3.33 -28.58 -41.82
CA SER A 25 -2.38 -27.71 -42.51
C SER A 25 -2.32 -26.30 -41.91
N LEU A 26 -3.45 -25.72 -41.50
CA LEU A 26 -3.49 -24.46 -40.75
C LEU A 26 -2.90 -24.60 -39.35
N SER A 27 -3.09 -25.73 -38.68
CA SER A 27 -2.46 -26.03 -37.38
C SER A 27 -0.94 -26.14 -37.52
N LEU A 28 -0.43 -26.82 -38.54
CA LEU A 28 1.02 -26.91 -38.81
C LEU A 28 1.65 -25.56 -39.19
N LEU A 29 0.89 -24.64 -39.81
CA LEU A 29 1.34 -23.27 -40.09
C LEU A 29 1.30 -22.36 -38.85
N MET A 30 0.50 -22.68 -37.82
CA MET A 30 0.39 -21.92 -36.57
C MET A 30 1.26 -22.47 -35.43
N VAL A 31 1.91 -23.62 -35.60
CA VAL A 31 2.95 -24.07 -34.67
C VAL A 31 4.21 -23.22 -34.90
N SER A 32 4.26 -22.11 -34.18
CA SER A 32 5.46 -21.32 -33.98
C SER A 32 6.58 -22.18 -33.40
N TRP A 33 7.77 -22.03 -33.97
CA TRP A 33 9.01 -22.71 -33.61
C TRP A 33 9.44 -22.31 -32.20
N THR A 34 8.86 -22.97 -31.19
CA THR A 34 9.29 -22.90 -29.79
C THR A 34 9.39 -24.32 -29.25
N GLN A 35 10.43 -25.01 -29.71
CA GLN A 35 10.82 -26.30 -29.14
C GLN A 35 11.65 -26.03 -27.89
N GLY A 36 10.97 -26.05 -26.74
CA GLY A 36 11.60 -26.24 -25.45
C GLY A 36 11.59 -27.72 -25.12
N ASP A 37 12.74 -28.38 -25.23
CA ASP A 37 13.00 -29.63 -24.52
C ASP A 37 13.57 -29.27 -23.13
N THR A 38 12.93 -29.82 -22.11
CA THR A 38 13.38 -29.80 -20.72
C THR A 38 14.10 -31.11 -20.43
N GLU A 39 15.02 -31.04 -19.45
CA GLU A 39 15.88 -32.11 -18.89
C GLU A 39 17.30 -32.15 -19.49
N ASP A 40 18.27 -31.50 -18.82
CA ASP A 40 19.25 -32.24 -18.01
C ASP A 40 20.31 -31.36 -17.31
N SER A 41 20.55 -31.71 -16.04
CA SER A 41 21.79 -31.67 -15.26
C SER A 41 22.92 -30.69 -15.67
N CYS A 42 23.15 -29.67 -14.83
CA CYS A 42 24.43 -28.95 -14.78
C CYS A 42 25.54 -29.88 -14.28
N GLY A 43 26.32 -30.43 -15.21
CA GLY A 43 27.64 -31.03 -14.98
C GLY A 43 28.75 -30.11 -15.46
N ASP A 44 29.79 -29.99 -14.65
CA ASP A 44 31.07 -29.35 -14.92
C ASP A 44 31.64 -29.69 -16.31
N GLU A 45 32.20 -28.70 -17.01
CA GLU A 45 33.52 -28.71 -17.68
C GLU A 45 33.65 -27.56 -18.68
N LEU A 46 34.33 -26.48 -18.29
CA LEU A 46 34.88 -25.48 -19.22
C LEU A 46 36.40 -25.42 -19.05
N GLY A 47 37.04 -26.49 -19.54
CA GLY A 47 38.44 -26.51 -19.90
C GLY A 47 38.61 -26.38 -21.42
N ASN A 48 39.46 -25.44 -21.84
CA ASN A 48 40.09 -25.32 -23.16
C ASN A 48 39.26 -24.90 -24.38
N GLY A 49 39.41 -23.63 -24.74
CA GLY A 49 39.27 -23.13 -26.12
C GLY A 49 40.34 -22.08 -26.44
N ARG A 50 41.45 -22.52 -27.03
CA ARG A 50 42.61 -21.69 -27.45
C ARG A 50 42.31 -20.87 -28.71
N ARG A 51 42.80 -19.62 -28.69
CA ARG A 51 43.53 -18.86 -29.74
C ARG A 51 42.83 -18.53 -31.07
N PHE A 52 42.78 -17.22 -31.36
CA PHE A 52 43.26 -16.67 -32.63
C PHE A 52 44.06 -15.37 -32.38
N LEU A 53 45.27 -15.33 -32.91
CA LEU A 53 46.19 -14.17 -32.96
C LEU A 53 46.08 -13.54 -34.35
N GLY A 54 46.16 -12.21 -34.41
CA GLY A 54 46.43 -11.44 -35.62
C GLY A 54 46.93 -10.05 -35.21
N GLY A 55 48.25 -9.86 -35.18
CA GLY A 55 48.91 -8.63 -34.78
C GLY A 55 49.17 -7.67 -35.93
N GLY A 56 49.43 -6.41 -35.56
CA GLY A 56 50.06 -5.39 -36.38
C GLY A 56 50.72 -4.36 -35.44
N GLU A 57 52.06 -4.36 -35.42
CA GLU A 57 52.91 -3.51 -34.59
C GLU A 57 52.89 -2.04 -35.00
N GLY A 58 53.04 -1.17 -34.00
CA GLY A 58 53.37 0.25 -34.14
C GLY A 58 53.99 0.77 -32.84
N HIS A 59 55.31 0.67 -32.74
CA HIS A 59 56.15 1.15 -31.64
C HIS A 59 55.98 2.66 -31.40
N ARG A 60 55.65 3.07 -30.17
CA ARG A 60 56.07 4.36 -29.59
C ARG A 60 56.18 4.21 -28.08
N ASP A 61 57.43 4.29 -27.61
CA ASP A 61 57.79 4.47 -26.20
C ASP A 61 57.26 5.82 -25.68
N SER A 62 56.48 5.78 -24.61
CA SER A 62 56.44 6.86 -23.62
C SER A 62 55.96 6.29 -22.29
N ARG A 63 56.86 6.35 -21.31
CA ARG A 63 56.63 6.08 -19.90
C ARG A 63 55.54 7.02 -19.37
N ASP A 64 54.47 6.46 -18.84
CA ASP A 64 53.75 7.00 -17.68
C ASP A 64 53.04 5.82 -16.99
N GLY A 65 53.61 5.40 -15.87
CA GLY A 65 53.10 4.31 -15.05
C GLY A 65 52.56 4.87 -13.74
N ALA A 66 51.25 4.76 -13.56
CA ALA A 66 50.53 4.59 -12.28
C ALA A 66 49.04 4.88 -12.55
N GLY A 67 48.27 3.87 -12.99
CA GLY A 67 46.82 4.06 -13.22
C GLY A 67 46.04 2.76 -13.43
N ASP A 68 46.64 1.74 -14.04
CA ASP A 68 45.91 0.52 -14.41
C ASP A 68 46.05 -0.66 -13.42
N ALA A 69 46.81 -0.49 -12.33
CA ALA A 69 47.01 -1.58 -11.36
C ALA A 69 45.84 -1.73 -10.36
N ASP A 70 44.99 -0.72 -10.22
CA ASP A 70 43.95 -0.66 -9.18
C ASP A 70 42.66 -1.40 -9.56
N PHE A 71 42.49 -1.78 -10.83
CA PHE A 71 41.28 -2.47 -11.33
C PHE A 71 41.46 -3.98 -11.54
N GLN A 72 42.60 -4.56 -11.15
CA GLN A 72 42.77 -6.02 -11.20
C GLN A 72 42.21 -6.67 -9.93
N PRO A 73 41.22 -7.58 -10.02
CA PRO A 73 40.73 -8.30 -8.85
C PRO A 73 41.85 -9.13 -8.24
N ARG A 74 42.32 -8.73 -7.05
CA ARG A 74 43.26 -9.52 -6.26
C ARG A 74 42.50 -10.68 -5.60
N ILE A 75 42.67 -11.87 -6.15
CA ILE A 75 42.22 -13.10 -5.50
C ILE A 75 43.07 -13.30 -4.24
N VAL A 76 42.47 -13.13 -3.07
CA VAL A 76 43.11 -13.48 -1.80
C VAL A 76 42.99 -14.99 -1.62
N PRO A 77 44.08 -15.78 -1.71
CA PRO A 77 43.99 -17.22 -1.53
C PRO A 77 43.63 -17.53 -0.08
N TYR A 78 42.49 -18.21 0.10
CA TYR A 78 42.04 -18.64 1.41
C TYR A 78 42.85 -19.87 1.86
N HIS A 79 43.97 -19.65 2.56
CA HIS A 79 44.70 -20.76 3.16
C HIS A 79 44.04 -21.15 4.48
N LYS A 80 43.37 -22.30 4.48
CA LYS A 80 42.68 -22.86 5.64
C LYS A 80 43.70 -23.64 6.47
N ASP A 81 43.96 -23.18 7.69
CA ASP A 81 44.88 -23.84 8.63
C ASP A 81 44.16 -25.05 9.29
N PRO A 82 44.60 -26.30 9.05
CA PRO A 82 43.86 -27.50 9.46
C PRO A 82 43.76 -27.71 10.97
N ASN A 83 44.52 -26.96 11.78
CA ASN A 83 44.58 -27.12 13.23
C ASN A 83 43.67 -26.16 14.02
N LYS A 84 42.87 -25.31 13.35
CA LYS A 84 41.97 -24.36 14.03
C LYS A 84 40.58 -24.98 14.25
N PRO A 85 40.10 -25.13 15.50
CA PRO A 85 38.80 -25.75 15.76
C PRO A 85 37.66 -24.90 15.17
N HIS A 86 36.65 -25.58 14.62
CA HIS A 86 35.44 -24.98 14.06
C HIS A 86 34.79 -24.03 15.07
N LYS A 87 34.90 -22.71 14.88
CA LYS A 87 33.91 -21.79 15.43
C LYS A 87 32.59 -22.13 14.74
N LYS A 88 31.56 -22.48 15.51
CA LYS A 88 30.17 -22.53 15.00
C LYS A 88 29.93 -21.23 14.27
N VAL A 89 29.70 -21.30 12.96
CA VAL A 89 29.28 -20.15 12.16
C VAL A 89 27.90 -19.80 12.69
N LEU A 90 27.83 -18.77 13.54
CA LEU A 90 26.56 -18.20 13.94
C LEU A 90 26.02 -17.52 12.70
N ARG A 91 25.10 -18.19 12.01
CA ARG A 91 24.49 -17.65 10.80
C ARG A 91 23.73 -16.38 11.20
N THR A 92 24.23 -15.22 10.77
CA THR A 92 23.57 -13.95 11.04
C THR A 92 22.20 -13.96 10.37
N ARG A 93 21.17 -13.42 11.03
CA ARG A 93 19.78 -13.45 10.53
C ARG A 93 19.59 -12.78 9.17
N TYR A 94 20.57 -12.01 8.70
CA TYR A 94 20.48 -11.20 7.50
C TYR A 94 21.68 -11.40 6.56
N ILE A 95 21.39 -11.40 5.26
CA ILE A 95 22.35 -11.58 4.15
C ILE A 95 23.39 -10.45 4.10
N HIS A 96 23.02 -9.22 4.47
CA HIS A 96 23.94 -8.07 4.46
C HIS A 96 25.15 -8.29 5.39
N THR A 97 24.93 -8.95 6.53
CA THR A 97 25.98 -9.22 7.52
C THR A 97 26.88 -10.39 7.08
N GLU A 98 26.33 -11.38 6.36
CA GLU A 98 27.11 -12.49 5.77
C GLU A 98 28.02 -12.01 4.63
N LEU A 99 27.53 -11.07 3.82
CA LEU A 99 28.29 -10.49 2.72
C LEU A 99 29.27 -9.38 3.15
N GLY A 100 29.25 -9.00 4.43
CA GLY A 100 30.05 -7.88 4.94
C GLY A 100 29.71 -6.55 4.26
N ILE A 101 28.46 -6.37 3.82
CA ILE A 101 28.00 -5.13 3.20
C ILE A 101 28.03 -4.04 4.27
N ARG A 102 28.90 -3.07 4.05
CA ARG A 102 29.05 -1.89 4.90
C ARG A 102 28.09 -0.81 4.47
N GLU A 103 27.69 0.01 5.42
CA GLU A 103 27.02 1.26 5.11
C GLU A 103 28.05 2.28 4.61
N ARG A 104 27.65 3.14 3.67
CA ARG A 104 28.62 3.99 2.97
C ARG A 104 29.09 5.16 3.83
N LEU A 105 28.21 5.82 4.57
CA LEU A 105 28.49 7.09 5.24
C LEU A 105 27.89 7.16 6.65
N LEU A 106 28.72 7.55 7.62
CA LEU A 106 28.31 7.95 8.96
C LEU A 106 28.56 9.45 9.15
N VAL A 107 27.59 10.16 9.73
CA VAL A 107 27.70 11.61 10.00
C VAL A 107 27.89 11.87 11.49
N GLY A 108 28.97 12.57 11.84
CA GLY A 108 29.29 13.03 13.19
C GLY A 108 29.25 14.55 13.28
N VAL A 109 28.35 15.07 14.10
CA VAL A 109 28.16 16.52 14.32
C VAL A 109 28.71 16.90 15.69
N LEU A 110 29.73 17.76 15.71
CA LEU A 110 30.31 18.29 16.94
C LEU A 110 29.45 19.44 17.47
N THR A 111 29.06 19.37 18.73
CA THR A 111 28.20 20.38 19.37
C THR A 111 28.67 20.76 20.77
N SER A 112 28.35 21.98 21.18
CA SER A 112 28.73 22.54 22.47
C SER A 112 27.58 22.55 23.46
N ARG A 113 27.87 22.85 24.74
CA ARG A 113 26.82 23.08 25.75
C ARG A 113 25.81 24.15 25.35
N ALA A 114 26.25 25.20 24.66
CA ALA A 114 25.40 26.33 24.30
C ALA A 114 24.48 26.01 23.11
N THR A 115 24.92 25.13 22.22
CA THR A 115 24.31 24.90 20.90
C THR A 115 23.59 23.56 20.77
N LEU A 116 23.80 22.62 21.71
CA LEU A 116 23.16 21.30 21.74
C LEU A 116 21.63 21.36 21.70
N ASN A 117 21.01 22.30 22.42
CA ASN A 117 19.55 22.42 22.51
C ASN A 117 18.95 23.36 21.44
N THR A 118 19.79 23.96 20.58
CA THR A 118 19.38 24.96 19.60
C THR A 118 19.79 24.54 18.18
N LEU A 119 21.05 24.75 17.81
CA LEU A 119 21.57 24.44 16.48
C LEU A 119 21.61 22.93 16.20
N ALA A 120 22.08 22.12 17.14
CA ALA A 120 22.13 20.67 16.94
C ALA A 120 20.73 20.05 16.78
N VAL A 121 19.72 20.58 17.47
CA VAL A 121 18.31 20.20 17.27
C VAL A 121 17.84 20.56 15.86
N ALA A 122 18.24 21.74 15.35
CA ALA A 122 17.90 22.16 14.00
C ALA A 122 18.55 21.25 12.95
N VAL A 123 19.85 20.95 13.09
CA VAL A 123 20.55 19.97 12.24
C VAL A 123 19.85 18.61 12.28
N ASN A 124 19.49 18.10 13.46
CA ASN A 124 18.81 16.81 13.57
C ASN A 124 17.47 16.80 12.80
N ARG A 125 16.67 17.85 12.94
CA ARG A 125 15.37 17.95 12.27
C ARG A 125 15.50 18.09 10.75
N THR A 126 16.57 18.72 10.25
CA THR A 126 16.75 18.96 8.81
C THR A 126 17.44 17.80 8.08
N VAL A 127 18.46 17.15 8.66
CA VAL A 127 19.29 16.17 7.91
C VAL A 127 19.24 14.74 8.45
N ALA A 128 18.84 14.51 9.70
CA ALA A 128 19.01 13.18 10.30
C ALA A 128 18.12 12.09 9.70
N HIS A 129 17.01 12.47 9.05
CA HIS A 129 16.11 11.54 8.37
C HIS A 129 16.59 11.17 6.95
N HIS A 130 17.53 11.93 6.39
CA HIS A 130 18.12 11.65 5.08
C HIS A 130 19.38 10.76 5.20
N PHE A 131 20.12 10.88 6.30
CA PHE A 131 21.27 10.02 6.57
C PHE A 131 20.87 8.72 7.28
N HIS A 132 21.55 7.62 6.97
CA HIS A 132 21.37 6.34 7.66
C HIS A 132 21.61 6.44 9.17
N ARG A 133 22.70 7.10 9.57
CA ARG A 133 23.06 7.36 10.97
C ARG A 133 23.71 8.72 11.14
N THR A 134 23.18 9.48 12.09
CA THR A 134 23.73 10.77 12.52
C THR A 134 23.97 10.74 14.03
N PHE A 135 25.19 11.07 14.45
CA PHE A 135 25.59 11.16 15.85
C PHE A 135 25.95 12.59 16.20
N PHE A 136 25.54 13.02 17.39
CA PHE A 136 25.90 14.32 17.94
C PHE A 136 26.88 14.13 19.09
N PHE A 137 28.05 14.75 19.00
CA PHE A 137 29.13 14.61 19.98
C PHE A 137 29.25 15.85 20.83
N THR A 138 29.24 15.68 22.15
CA THR A 138 29.33 16.79 23.11
C THR A 138 30.30 16.51 24.24
N GLY A 139 30.96 17.57 24.72
CA GLY A 139 31.83 17.53 25.90
C GLY A 139 31.10 17.57 27.24
N LEU A 140 29.77 17.68 27.23
CA LEU A 140 28.95 17.67 28.44
C LEU A 140 29.03 16.33 29.19
N ARG A 141 29.08 16.38 30.53
CA ARG A 141 28.86 15.20 31.38
C ARG A 141 27.35 15.04 31.61
N SER A 142 26.78 13.92 31.17
CA SER A 142 25.35 13.58 31.30
C SER A 142 24.40 14.65 30.72
N PRO A 143 24.42 14.90 29.39
CA PRO A 143 23.53 15.86 28.76
C PRO A 143 22.06 15.41 28.87
N LYS A 144 21.15 16.37 29.04
CA LYS A 144 19.71 16.13 28.81
C LYS A 144 19.51 16.02 27.30
N VAL A 145 19.36 14.78 26.81
CA VAL A 145 19.26 14.49 25.38
C VAL A 145 17.89 14.94 24.85
N PRO A 146 17.83 15.78 23.80
CA PRO A 146 16.58 16.11 23.13
C PRO A 146 15.94 14.86 22.51
N HIS A 147 14.61 14.81 22.47
CA HIS A 147 13.87 13.66 21.95
C HIS A 147 14.26 13.34 20.50
N GLY A 148 14.54 12.06 20.22
CA GLY A 148 14.88 11.59 18.87
C GLY A 148 16.31 11.89 18.41
N MET A 149 17.21 12.32 19.29
CA MET A 149 18.64 12.53 18.99
C MET A 149 19.50 11.42 19.58
N THR A 150 20.53 11.00 18.84
CA THR A 150 21.58 10.10 19.34
C THR A 150 22.80 10.94 19.73
N VAL A 151 22.94 11.22 21.02
CA VAL A 151 24.00 12.08 21.56
C VAL A 151 25.03 11.24 22.32
N VAL A 152 26.30 11.40 21.95
CA VAL A 152 27.46 10.78 22.62
C VAL A 152 28.18 11.84 23.45
N ALA A 153 28.32 11.57 24.74
CA ALA A 153 28.88 12.48 25.72
C ALA A 153 30.28 12.03 26.15
N HIS A 154 31.32 12.80 25.81
CA HIS A 154 32.71 12.48 26.14
C HIS A 154 33.17 13.04 27.50
N GLY A 155 32.45 14.03 28.03
CA GLY A 155 32.68 14.55 29.38
C GLY A 155 33.85 15.52 29.55
N ASP A 156 34.45 15.99 28.44
CA ASP A 156 35.40 17.10 28.38
C ASP A 156 35.00 18.09 27.27
N ASP A 157 34.83 19.37 27.64
CA ASP A 157 34.31 20.45 26.79
C ASP A 157 35.41 21.19 26.00
N ARG A 158 36.69 20.82 26.19
CA ARG A 158 37.78 21.41 25.42
C ARG A 158 37.67 20.96 23.95
N PRO A 159 37.65 21.88 22.96
CA PRO A 159 37.37 21.55 21.55
C PRO A 159 38.27 20.45 20.97
N VAL A 160 39.57 20.51 21.24
CA VAL A 160 40.55 19.50 20.78
C VAL A 160 40.30 18.14 21.44
N TRP A 161 39.91 18.11 22.71
CA TRP A 161 39.58 16.87 23.43
C TRP A 161 38.30 16.23 22.90
N LEU A 162 37.29 17.05 22.63
CA LEU A 162 36.05 16.62 22.00
C LEU A 162 36.33 15.99 20.63
N MET A 163 37.16 16.62 19.79
CA MET A 163 37.57 16.07 18.49
C MET A 163 38.35 14.75 18.65
N TYR A 164 39.37 14.71 19.52
CA TYR A 164 40.17 13.51 19.79
C TYR A 164 39.28 12.32 20.20
N GLU A 165 38.40 12.53 21.18
CA GLU A 165 37.49 11.49 21.67
C GLU A 165 36.47 11.07 20.60
N THR A 166 35.99 12.01 19.79
CA THR A 166 35.05 11.74 18.68
C THR A 166 35.72 10.84 17.64
N VAL A 167 36.90 11.21 17.14
CA VAL A 167 37.64 10.42 16.14
C VAL A 167 37.98 9.02 16.69
N ARG A 168 38.41 8.94 17.96
CA ARG A 168 38.66 7.66 18.63
C ARG A 168 37.41 6.80 18.72
N HIS A 169 36.27 7.39 19.11
CA HIS A 169 34.99 6.71 19.23
C HIS A 169 34.48 6.18 17.88
N LEU A 170 34.55 7.01 16.83
CA LEU A 170 34.17 6.61 15.47
C LEU A 170 34.96 5.41 14.98
N HIS A 171 36.28 5.41 15.19
CA HIS A 171 37.11 4.26 14.82
C HIS A 171 36.76 3.01 15.64
N GLN A 172 36.68 3.12 16.97
CA GLN A 172 36.50 1.97 17.86
C GLN A 172 35.15 1.28 17.71
N HIS A 173 34.08 2.06 17.51
CA HIS A 173 32.72 1.52 17.46
C HIS A 173 32.20 1.31 16.04
N TYR A 174 32.62 2.13 15.07
CA TYR A 174 32.02 2.17 13.74
C TYR A 174 33.02 1.94 12.59
N GLY A 175 34.32 1.84 12.90
CA GLY A 175 35.40 1.65 11.92
C GLY A 175 35.32 0.37 11.08
N SER A 176 34.52 -0.63 11.47
CA SER A 176 34.27 -1.84 10.69
C SER A 176 32.97 -1.81 9.89
N GLU A 177 32.03 -0.94 10.27
CA GLU A 177 30.66 -0.90 9.77
C GLU A 177 30.47 0.11 8.63
N TYR A 178 31.26 1.19 8.64
CA TYR A 178 31.16 2.30 7.69
C TYR A 178 32.43 2.50 6.88
N ASP A 179 32.27 2.86 5.60
CA ASP A 179 33.39 3.16 4.71
C ASP A 179 33.86 4.63 4.80
N TRP A 180 32.95 5.56 5.08
CA TRP A 180 33.23 7.00 5.15
C TRP A 180 32.63 7.64 6.39
N PHE A 181 33.34 8.66 6.90
CA PHE A 181 32.96 9.42 8.07
C PHE A 181 32.96 10.91 7.73
N LEU A 182 31.79 11.55 7.78
CA LEU A 182 31.66 13.00 7.64
C LEU A 182 31.66 13.62 9.03
N LEU A 183 32.64 14.47 9.31
CA LEU A 183 32.67 15.29 10.51
C LEU A 183 32.30 16.73 10.16
N ALA A 184 31.34 17.29 10.89
CA ALA A 184 30.90 18.69 10.73
C ALA A 184 30.61 19.33 12.09
N GLN A 185 30.50 20.66 12.11
CA GLN A 185 30.05 21.41 13.27
C GLN A 185 28.53 21.64 13.22
N ASP A 186 27.94 22.02 14.36
CA ASP A 186 26.50 22.27 14.45
C ASP A 186 26.06 23.61 13.83
N ASP A 187 27.00 24.46 13.43
CA ASP A 187 26.79 25.68 12.63
C ASP A 187 26.94 25.46 11.11
N THR A 188 26.95 24.20 10.66
CA THR A 188 27.01 23.82 9.24
C THR A 188 25.67 23.30 8.76
N TYR A 189 25.10 23.90 7.71
CA TYR A 189 24.00 23.26 6.97
C TYR A 189 24.58 22.26 5.97
N MET A 190 24.02 21.06 5.91
CA MET A 190 24.45 19.98 5.02
C MET A 190 23.30 19.55 4.12
N GLN A 191 23.57 19.34 2.83
CA GLN A 191 22.64 18.69 1.93
C GLN A 191 22.96 17.19 1.82
N ALA A 192 22.13 16.37 2.45
CA ALA A 192 22.43 14.96 2.73
C ALA A 192 22.48 14.08 1.48
N ASP A 193 21.56 14.29 0.54
CA ASP A 193 21.47 13.46 -0.67
C ASP A 193 22.70 13.65 -1.56
N ARG A 194 23.17 14.90 -1.72
CA ARG A 194 24.37 15.22 -2.49
C ARG A 194 25.65 14.69 -1.86
N LEU A 195 25.77 14.76 -0.53
CA LEU A 195 26.92 14.17 0.19
C LEU A 195 26.94 12.64 0.05
N SER A 196 25.76 12.02 0.06
CA SER A 196 25.64 10.57 -0.14
C SER A 196 25.99 10.16 -1.57
N GLU A 197 25.60 10.96 -2.57
CA GLU A 197 25.98 10.77 -3.97
C GLU A 197 27.48 10.94 -4.16
N LEU A 198 28.10 12.00 -3.60
CA LEU A 198 29.55 12.22 -3.63
C LEU A 198 30.29 10.99 -3.10
N VAL A 199 29.95 10.53 -1.90
CA VAL A 199 30.55 9.36 -1.27
C VAL A 199 30.31 8.09 -2.10
N GLY A 200 29.18 8.02 -2.81
CA GLY A 200 28.86 6.90 -3.69
C GLY A 200 29.78 6.77 -4.91
N HIS A 201 30.44 7.86 -5.32
CA HIS A 201 31.44 7.86 -6.40
C HIS A 201 32.88 7.64 -5.90
N LEU A 202 33.13 7.75 -4.60
CA LEU A 202 34.48 7.62 -4.02
C LEU A 202 34.82 6.17 -3.68
N SER A 203 36.08 5.79 -3.91
CA SER A 203 36.57 4.44 -3.63
C SER A 203 36.91 4.25 -2.14
N ALA A 204 36.17 3.38 -1.44
CA ALA A 204 36.34 3.10 -0.01
C ALA A 204 37.70 2.51 0.42
N GLY A 205 38.51 2.05 -0.55
CA GLY A 205 39.83 1.45 -0.30
C GLY A 205 40.99 2.44 -0.24
N GLN A 206 40.77 3.73 -0.55
CA GLN A 206 41.83 4.73 -0.62
C GLN A 206 41.87 5.61 0.63
N ASP A 207 43.07 6.00 1.05
CA ASP A 207 43.26 6.98 2.11
C ASP A 207 42.89 8.36 1.58
N LEU A 208 41.80 8.95 2.10
CA LEU A 208 41.29 10.23 1.62
C LEU A 208 40.86 11.11 2.79
N TYR A 209 41.33 12.36 2.74
CA TYR A 209 40.95 13.47 3.61
C TYR A 209 40.45 14.62 2.76
N MET A 210 39.13 14.80 2.66
CA MET A 210 38.51 15.67 1.66
C MET A 210 37.58 16.71 2.30
N GLY A 211 37.71 17.97 1.93
CA GLY A 211 36.94 19.09 2.47
C GLY A 211 37.47 20.45 1.97
N ARG A 212 37.04 21.57 2.56
CA ARG A 212 37.61 22.89 2.27
C ARG A 212 39.04 22.98 2.80
N ALA A 213 40.02 23.14 1.91
CA ALA A 213 41.44 23.14 2.29
C ALA A 213 41.90 24.54 2.74
N GLU A 214 42.48 24.64 3.93
CA GLU A 214 43.06 25.87 4.51
C GLU A 214 44.53 25.69 4.90
N GLU A 215 45.29 26.79 4.90
CA GLU A 215 46.70 26.81 5.25
C GLU A 215 46.91 26.87 6.77
N PHE A 216 47.92 26.16 7.27
CA PHE A 216 48.27 26.16 8.70
C PHE A 216 48.78 27.53 9.17
N ILE A 217 48.37 27.93 10.37
CA ILE A 217 48.80 29.21 10.95
C ILE A 217 50.26 29.06 11.42
N GLY A 218 51.16 29.91 10.91
CA GLY A 218 52.54 30.03 11.40
C GLY A 218 53.49 28.89 11.04
N GLY A 219 53.17 28.07 10.02
CA GLY A 219 54.04 26.98 9.55
C GLY A 219 54.77 27.33 8.24
N GLU A 220 55.98 26.78 8.05
CA GLU A 220 56.71 26.75 6.76
C GLU A 220 56.22 25.61 5.84
N GLU A 221 55.18 24.88 6.25
CA GLU A 221 54.68 23.68 5.61
C GLU A 221 53.78 23.99 4.41
N LYS A 222 53.99 23.30 3.28
CA LYS A 222 53.12 23.40 2.09
C LYS A 222 51.81 22.62 2.20
N ALA A 223 51.50 22.06 3.38
CA ALA A 223 50.34 21.21 3.61
C ALA A 223 49.11 22.06 4.00
N ARG A 224 47.91 21.48 3.82
CA ARG A 224 46.63 22.10 4.16
C ARG A 224 45.78 21.18 5.04
N TYR A 225 44.97 21.76 5.93
CA TYR A 225 43.98 21.03 6.72
C TYR A 225 42.56 21.30 6.19
N CYS A 226 41.60 20.44 6.51
CA CYS A 226 40.21 20.66 6.14
C CYS A 226 39.51 21.48 7.23
N HIS A 227 38.91 22.61 6.86
CA HIS A 227 38.19 23.49 7.77
C HIS A 227 36.93 22.81 8.33
N GLY A 228 36.80 22.75 9.66
CA GLY A 228 35.72 22.00 10.32
C GLY A 228 34.32 22.56 10.07
N GLY A 229 34.21 23.87 9.86
CA GLY A 229 32.92 24.54 9.65
C GLY A 229 32.22 24.16 8.34
N TYR A 230 32.92 23.66 7.32
CA TYR A 230 32.30 23.21 6.07
C TYR A 230 32.08 21.69 6.04
N GLY A 231 32.41 21.01 7.13
CA GLY A 231 32.50 19.57 7.18
C GLY A 231 33.60 18.99 6.28
N TYR A 232 34.02 17.77 6.60
CA TYR A 232 35.03 17.05 5.83
C TYR A 232 34.86 15.55 5.98
N LEU A 233 35.28 14.83 4.94
CA LEU A 233 35.24 13.39 4.83
C LEU A 233 36.58 12.76 5.23
N LEU A 234 36.49 11.71 6.03
CA LEU A 234 37.60 10.83 6.38
C LEU A 234 37.28 9.42 5.87
N SER A 235 38.20 8.83 5.12
CA SER A 235 38.07 7.43 4.75
C SER A 235 38.35 6.52 5.95
N ARG A 236 37.69 5.36 5.97
CA ARG A 236 37.90 4.33 7.00
C ARG A 236 39.37 3.90 7.11
N SER A 237 40.07 3.76 5.98
CA SER A 237 41.48 3.36 5.96
C SER A 237 42.38 4.43 6.59
N LEU A 238 42.11 5.71 6.31
CA LEU A 238 42.78 6.84 6.96
C LEU A 238 42.57 6.81 8.47
N LEU A 239 41.32 6.68 8.93
CA LEU A 239 41.02 6.60 10.36
C LEU A 239 41.72 5.44 11.06
N ALA A 240 41.78 4.28 10.41
CA ALA A 240 42.46 3.10 10.94
C ALA A 240 43.98 3.30 11.04
N ARG A 241 44.59 4.01 10.10
CA ARG A 241 46.02 4.36 10.15
C ARG A 241 46.33 5.46 11.14
N LEU A 242 45.40 6.39 11.37
CA LEU A 242 45.57 7.50 12.30
C LEU A 242 45.47 7.05 13.77
N GLN A 243 44.62 6.05 14.06
CA GLN A 243 44.29 5.63 15.43
C GLN A 243 45.51 5.39 16.34
N PRO A 244 46.58 4.68 15.93
CA PRO A 244 47.74 4.43 16.79
C PRO A 244 48.49 5.71 17.20
N HIS A 245 48.33 6.80 16.45
CA HIS A 245 49.05 8.05 16.64
C HIS A 245 48.24 9.12 17.39
N LEU A 246 46.92 8.93 17.51
CA LEU A 246 46.01 9.90 18.14
C LEU A 246 46.44 10.27 19.56
N ASP A 247 46.91 9.31 20.37
CA ASP A 247 47.37 9.57 21.74
C ASP A 247 48.62 10.46 21.79
N THR A 248 49.51 10.32 20.80
CA THR A 248 50.71 11.15 20.70
C THR A 248 50.34 12.56 20.26
N CYS A 249 49.52 12.69 19.21
CA CYS A 249 48.99 13.98 18.75
C CYS A 249 48.23 14.73 19.85
N ARG A 250 47.56 13.99 20.72
CA ARG A 250 46.81 14.53 21.85
C ARG A 250 47.73 15.16 22.90
N ASN A 251 48.92 14.60 23.13
CA ASN A 251 49.85 15.11 24.14
C ASN A 251 50.65 16.32 23.65
N ASP A 252 50.74 16.53 22.32
CA ASP A 252 51.46 17.62 21.68
C ASP A 252 50.48 18.59 20.95
N ILE A 253 49.66 19.30 21.73
CA ILE A 253 48.68 20.24 21.16
C ILE A 253 49.38 21.55 20.79
N LEU A 254 49.61 21.74 19.49
CA LEU A 254 50.15 22.98 18.92
C LEU A 254 49.08 24.01 18.55
N SER A 255 47.85 23.58 18.23
CA SER A 255 46.72 24.46 17.91
C SER A 255 45.51 24.21 18.80
N VAL A 256 44.86 25.29 19.22
CA VAL A 256 43.61 25.26 20.01
C VAL A 256 42.41 24.96 19.11
N ARG A 257 42.56 25.12 17.79
CA ARG A 257 41.52 24.81 16.81
C ARG A 257 41.47 23.30 16.56
N PRO A 258 40.31 22.64 16.75
CA PRO A 258 40.22 21.17 16.66
C PRO A 258 40.42 20.63 15.24
N ASP A 259 40.02 21.37 14.22
CA ASP A 259 40.20 21.05 12.80
C ASP A 259 41.68 21.15 12.39
N GLU A 260 42.37 22.23 12.78
CA GLU A 260 43.80 22.40 12.55
C GLU A 260 44.63 21.34 13.31
N TRP A 261 44.27 21.04 14.57
CA TRP A 261 44.92 19.99 15.36
C TRP A 261 44.83 18.62 14.67
N LEU A 262 43.64 18.23 14.20
CA LEU A 262 43.46 16.97 13.50
C LEU A 262 44.24 16.96 12.17
N GLY A 263 44.22 18.08 11.44
CA GLY A 263 45.00 18.26 10.21
C GLY A 263 46.50 18.06 10.43
N ARG A 264 47.07 18.67 11.48
CA ARG A 264 48.48 18.49 11.88
C ARG A 264 48.80 17.03 12.20
N CYS A 265 47.94 16.37 12.97
CA CYS A 265 48.11 14.95 13.28
C CYS A 265 48.10 14.06 12.02
N ILE A 266 47.23 14.36 11.04
CA ILE A 266 47.17 13.61 9.78
C ILE A 266 48.43 13.84 8.93
N ILE A 267 48.91 15.08 8.81
CA ILE A 267 50.10 15.37 8.00
C ILE A 267 51.37 14.82 8.67
N ASP A 268 51.55 14.98 9.98
CA ASP A 268 52.78 14.59 10.70
C ASP A 268 53.01 13.08 10.67
N TYR A 269 51.95 12.28 10.81
CA TYR A 269 52.06 10.82 10.91
C TYR A 269 51.74 10.08 9.60
N LEU A 270 50.87 10.64 8.75
CA LEU A 270 50.42 9.97 7.53
C LEU A 270 50.89 10.67 6.25
N GLY A 271 51.44 11.89 6.33
CA GLY A 271 51.93 12.63 5.17
C GLY A 271 50.81 13.08 4.21
N MET A 272 49.57 13.18 4.69
CA MET A 272 48.40 13.52 3.88
C MET A 272 47.93 14.96 4.13
N SER A 273 47.61 15.66 3.05
CA SER A 273 47.01 17.00 3.06
C SER A 273 45.53 16.91 2.74
N CYS A 274 44.74 17.87 3.24
CA CYS A 274 43.35 18.04 2.82
C CYS A 274 43.28 18.32 1.31
N VAL A 275 42.35 17.65 0.62
CA VAL A 275 42.09 17.85 -0.81
C VAL A 275 40.66 18.33 -1.06
N GLU A 276 40.51 19.25 -2.01
CA GLU A 276 39.19 19.73 -2.47
C GLU A 276 38.68 18.92 -3.68
N VAL A 277 39.58 18.31 -4.45
CA VAL A 277 39.27 17.57 -5.67
C VAL A 277 39.92 16.19 -5.63
N HIS A 278 39.15 15.13 -5.84
CA HIS A 278 39.63 13.75 -5.94
C HIS A 278 38.81 13.00 -6.99
N GLN A 279 39.48 12.30 -7.93
CA GLN A 279 38.80 11.50 -8.97
C GLN A 279 37.68 12.26 -9.72
N GLU A 280 37.97 13.47 -10.19
CA GLU A 280 37.00 14.37 -10.88
C GLU A 280 35.84 14.88 -10.00
N MET A 281 35.76 14.46 -8.74
CA MET A 281 34.78 14.94 -7.78
C MET A 281 35.35 16.12 -7.00
N THR A 282 34.61 17.23 -6.96
CA THR A 282 34.96 18.44 -6.20
C THR A 282 34.08 18.55 -4.95
N TYR A 283 34.67 18.79 -3.79
CA TYR A 283 33.93 19.10 -2.56
C TYR A 283 33.37 20.52 -2.65
N ARG A 284 32.07 20.65 -2.95
CA ARG A 284 31.42 21.95 -3.15
C ARG A 284 30.91 22.50 -1.83
N TYR A 285 31.33 23.70 -1.48
CA TYR A 285 30.92 24.40 -0.26
C TYR A 285 30.55 25.85 -0.57
N PHE A 286 29.77 26.48 0.31
CA PHE A 286 29.40 27.88 0.18
C PHE A 286 29.58 28.63 1.49
N GLU A 287 30.28 29.77 1.41
CA GLU A 287 30.47 30.67 2.54
C GLU A 287 29.34 31.70 2.61
N LEU A 288 28.52 31.60 3.66
CA LEU A 288 27.36 32.46 3.83
C LEU A 288 27.76 33.82 4.42
N GLY A 289 27.42 34.91 3.71
CA GLY A 289 27.63 36.27 4.21
C GLY A 289 26.82 36.56 5.47
N LYS A 290 27.35 37.39 6.38
CA LYS A 290 26.75 37.69 7.70
C LYS A 290 25.31 38.21 7.68
N ASN A 291 24.88 38.82 6.57
CA ASN A 291 23.51 39.34 6.35
C ASN A 291 22.88 38.78 5.06
N ALA A 292 23.38 37.64 4.57
CA ALA A 292 22.88 37.05 3.33
C ALA A 292 21.50 36.43 3.57
N ASP A 293 20.55 36.72 2.68
CA ASP A 293 19.23 36.10 2.69
C ASP A 293 19.26 34.86 1.79
N PRO A 294 19.15 33.63 2.34
CA PRO A 294 19.27 32.41 1.53
C PRO A 294 18.18 32.31 0.47
N GLU A 295 17.02 32.95 0.67
CA GLU A 295 15.93 32.94 -0.31
C GLU A 295 16.24 33.78 -1.56
N ARG A 296 17.19 34.73 -1.48
CA ARG A 296 17.63 35.57 -2.61
C ARG A 296 18.94 35.12 -3.23
N GLU A 297 19.58 34.12 -2.64
CA GLU A 297 20.83 33.59 -3.15
C GLU A 297 20.55 32.66 -4.34
N ASP A 298 21.04 33.06 -5.51
CA ASP A 298 20.81 32.38 -6.79
C ASP A 298 22.11 31.99 -7.52
N SER A 299 23.26 32.23 -6.89
CA SER A 299 24.57 31.89 -7.43
C SER A 299 24.71 30.38 -7.73
N PRO A 300 25.40 30.00 -8.81
CA PRO A 300 25.62 28.61 -9.14
C PRO A 300 26.46 27.88 -8.06
N GLU A 301 27.33 28.59 -7.36
CA GLU A 301 28.12 28.05 -6.24
C GLU A 301 27.20 27.64 -5.08
N PHE A 302 26.26 28.50 -4.70
CA PHE A 302 25.26 28.19 -3.66
C PHE A 302 24.36 27.03 -4.08
N LYS A 303 23.79 27.11 -5.29
CA LYS A 303 22.88 26.08 -5.82
C LYS A 303 23.53 24.70 -5.88
N ASN A 304 24.84 24.62 -6.10
CA ASN A 304 25.58 23.36 -6.21
C ASN A 304 26.32 22.95 -4.93
N ALA A 305 26.23 23.72 -3.84
CA ALA A 305 26.94 23.42 -2.61
C ALA A 305 26.43 22.15 -1.91
N PHE A 306 27.34 21.42 -1.26
CA PHE A 306 27.04 20.31 -0.36
C PHE A 306 26.85 20.81 1.07
N THR A 307 27.61 21.84 1.45
CA THR A 307 27.59 22.41 2.79
C THR A 307 27.60 23.93 2.76
N VAL A 308 26.88 24.56 3.69
CA VAL A 308 26.81 26.01 3.85
C VAL A 308 27.22 26.38 5.27
N HIS A 309 28.16 27.31 5.40
CA HIS A 309 28.70 27.79 6.68
C HIS A 309 29.12 29.26 6.58
N PRO A 310 29.03 30.08 7.64
CA PRO A 310 28.48 29.77 8.98
C PRO A 310 26.97 29.96 9.07
N VAL A 311 26.31 29.12 9.87
CA VAL A 311 24.89 29.26 10.24
C VAL A 311 24.79 29.77 11.67
N SER A 312 24.40 31.05 11.82
CA SER A 312 24.37 31.74 13.12
C SER A 312 23.25 31.31 14.06
N ASP A 313 22.11 30.87 13.52
CA ASP A 313 20.91 30.62 14.29
C ASP A 313 20.05 29.46 13.73
N PRO A 314 19.21 28.82 14.58
CA PRO A 314 18.36 27.72 14.15
C PRO A 314 17.36 28.08 13.05
N ASN A 315 16.88 29.33 13.00
CA ASN A 315 15.89 29.74 12.00
C ASN A 315 16.53 29.79 10.61
N LEU A 316 17.76 30.30 10.51
CA LEU A 316 18.55 30.28 9.29
C LEU A 316 18.79 28.86 8.78
N MET A 317 19.04 27.90 9.68
CA MET A 317 19.17 26.47 9.32
C MET A 317 17.90 25.94 8.62
N TYR A 318 16.71 26.24 9.15
CA TYR A 318 15.44 25.82 8.54
C TYR A 318 15.15 26.56 7.23
N ARG A 319 15.50 27.85 7.13
CA ARG A 319 15.34 28.63 5.89
C ARG A 319 16.25 28.11 4.78
N LEU A 320 17.49 27.75 5.10
CA LEU A 320 18.41 27.07 4.18
C LEU A 320 17.82 25.74 3.74
N HIS A 321 17.36 24.90 4.68
CA HIS A 321 16.75 23.61 4.33
C HIS A 321 15.57 23.78 3.37
N LYS A 322 14.62 24.68 3.68
CA LYS A 322 13.50 25.01 2.78
C LYS A 322 13.98 25.43 1.38
N ARG A 323 14.99 26.29 1.30
CA ARG A 323 15.52 26.79 0.03
C ARG A 323 16.16 25.67 -0.79
N PHE A 324 17.00 24.83 -0.19
CA PHE A 324 17.62 23.70 -0.88
C PHE A 324 16.59 22.66 -1.28
N SER A 325 15.60 22.33 -0.44
CA SER A 325 14.49 21.45 -0.81
C SER A 325 13.71 21.98 -2.01
N HIS A 326 13.49 23.29 -2.11
CA HIS A 326 12.85 23.91 -3.27
C HIS A 326 13.70 23.77 -4.54
N ILE A 327 15.01 24.01 -4.44
CA ILE A 327 15.94 23.86 -5.57
C ILE A 327 15.97 22.40 -6.06
N GLU A 328 16.06 21.42 -5.14
CA GLU A 328 16.02 20.00 -5.50
C GLU A 328 14.71 19.59 -6.14
N LEU A 329 13.59 20.12 -5.65
CA LEU A 329 12.27 19.87 -6.21
C LEU A 329 12.17 20.41 -7.65
N GLU A 330 12.64 21.63 -7.91
CA GLU A 330 12.70 22.20 -9.26
C GLU A 330 13.59 21.37 -10.19
N TRP A 331 14.79 20.97 -9.74
CA TRP A 331 15.69 20.12 -10.51
C TRP A 331 15.08 18.76 -10.82
N THR A 332 14.41 18.15 -9.84
CA THR A 332 13.70 16.88 -10.02
C THR A 332 12.61 17.02 -11.07
N TYR A 333 11.80 18.09 -11.04
CA TYR A 333 10.78 18.32 -12.07
C TYR A 333 11.37 18.52 -13.47
N LEU A 334 12.47 19.28 -13.57
CA LEU A 334 13.18 19.47 -14.84
C LEU A 334 13.75 18.14 -15.36
N GLN A 335 14.34 17.34 -14.49
CA GLN A 335 14.88 16.03 -14.83
C GLN A 335 13.78 15.07 -15.27
N ILE A 336 12.63 15.05 -14.57
CA ILE A 336 11.45 14.28 -14.99
C ILE A 336 11.01 14.70 -16.39
N GLN A 337 10.91 16.01 -16.67
CA GLN A 337 10.53 16.50 -17.99
C GLN A 337 11.54 16.08 -19.06
N GLN A 338 12.84 16.19 -18.78
CA GLN A 338 13.91 15.76 -19.68
C GLN A 338 13.85 14.27 -19.97
N LEU A 339 13.69 13.43 -18.94
CA LEU A 339 13.55 11.99 -19.07
C LEU A 339 12.29 11.63 -19.88
N GLN A 340 11.17 12.30 -19.64
CA GLN A 340 9.95 12.09 -20.42
C GLN A 340 10.16 12.43 -21.91
N MET A 341 10.87 13.51 -22.22
CA MET A 341 11.23 13.86 -23.60
C MET A 341 12.19 12.83 -24.21
N GLN A 342 13.19 12.37 -23.46
CA GLN A 342 14.12 11.33 -23.92
C GLN A 342 13.38 10.02 -24.21
N ILE A 343 12.50 9.57 -23.33
CA ILE A 343 11.66 8.38 -23.53
C ILE A 343 10.79 8.53 -24.76
N SER A 344 10.15 9.69 -24.93
CA SER A 344 9.36 9.99 -26.14
C SER A 344 10.20 9.92 -27.41
N ASN A 345 11.39 10.51 -27.43
CA ASN A 345 12.26 10.51 -28.60
C ASN A 345 12.80 9.10 -28.92
N LEU A 346 13.14 8.31 -27.89
CA LEU A 346 13.63 6.95 -28.05
C LEU A 346 12.54 5.97 -28.50
N SER A 347 11.28 6.25 -28.15
CA SER A 347 10.16 5.37 -28.50
C SER A 347 9.99 5.14 -30.00
N ASP A 348 10.32 6.13 -30.83
CA ASP A 348 10.27 6.02 -32.29
C ASP A 348 11.28 4.99 -32.83
N LEU A 349 12.32 4.65 -32.04
CA LEU A 349 13.33 3.66 -32.38
C LEU A 349 13.02 2.26 -31.82
N THR A 350 11.97 2.12 -31.00
CA THR A 350 11.59 0.82 -30.42
C THR A 350 10.74 -0.01 -31.39
N PRO A 351 10.78 -1.36 -31.32
CA PRO A 351 9.97 -2.22 -32.18
C PRO A 351 8.46 -1.97 -32.08
N GLU A 352 7.99 -1.56 -30.89
CA GLU A 352 6.59 -1.21 -30.64
C GLU A 352 6.26 0.25 -31.04
N GLY A 353 7.26 1.03 -31.43
CA GLY A 353 7.13 2.44 -31.77
C GLY A 353 6.42 3.25 -30.69
N LYS A 354 5.60 4.21 -31.11
CA LYS A 354 4.76 5.03 -30.22
C LYS A 354 3.69 4.25 -29.46
N ALA A 355 3.37 3.02 -29.88
CA ALA A 355 2.34 2.20 -29.23
C ALA A 355 2.87 1.54 -27.95
N GLY A 356 4.19 1.38 -27.81
CA GLY A 356 4.82 0.83 -26.60
C GLY A 356 4.93 1.84 -25.45
N VAL A 357 4.72 3.14 -25.72
CA VAL A 357 4.83 4.18 -24.68
C VAL A 357 3.55 4.26 -23.87
N THR A 358 3.67 4.08 -22.56
CA THR A 358 2.59 4.35 -21.63
C THR A 358 2.31 5.85 -21.56
N TRP A 359 1.06 6.25 -21.78
CA TRP A 359 0.62 7.63 -21.57
C TRP A 359 -0.20 7.74 -20.29
N PRO A 360 0.17 8.57 -19.30
CA PRO A 360 1.41 9.36 -19.18
C PRO A 360 2.66 8.51 -18.92
N ILE A 361 3.82 9.04 -19.30
CA ILE A 361 5.13 8.39 -19.13
C ILE A 361 5.46 8.32 -17.64
N GLY A 362 5.94 7.15 -17.17
CA GLY A 362 6.27 6.91 -15.76
C GLY A 362 5.11 6.40 -14.91
N ILE A 363 3.95 6.15 -15.52
CA ILE A 363 2.79 5.53 -14.87
C ILE A 363 2.56 4.15 -15.50
N ASN A 364 2.09 3.19 -14.70
CA ASN A 364 1.75 1.84 -15.15
C ASN A 364 0.85 1.85 -16.40
N PRO A 365 1.07 0.89 -17.33
CA PRO A 365 0.22 0.72 -18.50
C PRO A 365 -1.23 0.40 -18.10
N PRO A 366 -2.22 0.74 -18.94
CA PRO A 366 -3.61 0.39 -18.68
C PRO A 366 -3.81 -1.13 -18.63
N PHE A 367 -4.76 -1.57 -17.80
CA PHE A 367 -5.13 -2.97 -17.67
C PHE A 367 -5.57 -3.53 -19.03
N LYS A 368 -4.96 -4.65 -19.42
CA LYS A 368 -5.27 -5.37 -20.66
C LYS A 368 -6.18 -6.57 -20.34
N PRO A 369 -7.48 -6.51 -20.65
CA PRO A 369 -8.40 -7.62 -20.39
C PRO A 369 -8.02 -8.85 -21.23
N ARG A 370 -7.98 -10.02 -20.61
CA ARG A 370 -7.74 -11.30 -21.32
C ARG A 370 -9.02 -11.87 -21.90
N THR A 371 -10.14 -11.61 -21.22
CA THR A 371 -11.47 -12.09 -21.61
C THR A 371 -12.44 -10.92 -21.76
N ARG A 372 -13.55 -11.15 -22.49
CA ARG A 372 -14.63 -10.15 -22.64
C ARG A 372 -15.28 -9.73 -21.31
N PHE A 373 -15.13 -10.55 -20.26
CA PHE A 373 -15.71 -10.30 -18.94
C PHE A 373 -14.82 -9.41 -18.06
N GLU A 374 -13.56 -9.23 -18.44
CA GLU A 374 -12.60 -8.37 -17.75
C GLU A 374 -12.57 -6.94 -18.31
N VAL A 375 -13.38 -6.65 -19.34
CA VAL A 375 -13.40 -5.33 -19.98
C VAL A 375 -13.99 -4.31 -19.01
N ILE A 376 -13.17 -3.33 -18.62
CA ILE A 376 -13.59 -2.21 -17.78
C ILE A 376 -14.39 -1.22 -18.64
N ASN A 377 -15.66 -1.01 -18.26
CA ASN A 377 -16.57 -0.14 -18.98
C ASN A 377 -16.30 1.35 -18.70
N TRP A 378 -16.56 2.19 -19.70
CA TRP A 378 -16.58 3.64 -19.54
C TRP A 378 -17.95 4.11 -19.06
N GLU A 379 -17.96 4.92 -18.01
CA GLU A 379 -19.15 5.60 -17.53
C GLU A 379 -19.29 6.96 -18.22
N TYR A 380 -20.42 7.17 -18.88
CA TYR A 380 -20.77 8.46 -19.46
C TYR A 380 -21.36 9.40 -18.40
N PHE A 381 -20.94 10.66 -18.41
CA PHE A 381 -21.44 11.69 -17.51
C PHE A 381 -21.55 13.06 -18.20
N THR A 382 -22.47 13.88 -17.67
CA THR A 382 -22.63 15.30 -17.99
C THR A 382 -22.28 16.14 -16.76
N GLU A 383 -22.47 17.47 -16.78
CA GLU A 383 -22.23 18.29 -15.59
C GLU A 383 -23.23 18.01 -14.45
N GLU A 384 -24.36 17.36 -14.76
CA GLU A 384 -25.48 17.16 -13.84
C GLU A 384 -25.82 15.69 -13.59
N HIS A 385 -25.50 14.77 -14.51
CA HIS A 385 -25.94 13.38 -14.44
C HIS A 385 -24.83 12.36 -14.78
N ILE A 386 -24.94 11.16 -14.21
CA ILE A 386 -24.19 9.95 -14.59
C ILE A 386 -25.20 8.94 -15.18
N TYR A 387 -24.78 8.17 -16.18
CA TYR A 387 -25.62 7.23 -16.94
C TYR A 387 -25.28 5.75 -16.66
N SER A 388 -24.73 5.49 -15.47
CA SER A 388 -24.39 4.15 -14.98
C SER A 388 -24.63 4.14 -13.47
N CYS A 389 -25.87 3.95 -13.06
CA CYS A 389 -26.30 4.11 -11.68
C CYS A 389 -26.29 2.77 -10.95
N VAL A 390 -25.96 2.81 -9.66
CA VAL A 390 -25.81 1.60 -8.82
C VAL A 390 -27.13 0.87 -8.62
N ASP A 391 -28.24 1.60 -8.66
CA ASP A 391 -29.63 1.13 -8.57
C ASP A 391 -30.17 0.56 -9.90
N GLY A 392 -29.35 0.55 -10.97
CA GLY A 392 -29.77 0.11 -12.30
C GLY A 392 -30.61 1.15 -13.07
N SER A 393 -30.81 2.35 -12.51
CA SER A 393 -31.48 3.44 -13.20
C SER A 393 -30.67 3.90 -14.43
N PRO A 394 -31.32 4.30 -15.54
CA PRO A 394 -30.62 4.73 -16.75
C PRO A 394 -29.91 6.09 -16.59
N LYS A 395 -30.32 6.90 -15.61
CA LYS A 395 -29.71 8.19 -15.27
C LYS A 395 -29.86 8.49 -13.77
N CYS A 396 -28.84 9.09 -13.17
CA CYS A 396 -28.82 9.53 -11.79
C CYS A 396 -28.11 10.88 -11.69
N GLU A 397 -28.54 11.70 -10.73
CA GLU A 397 -27.95 13.02 -10.51
C GLU A 397 -26.55 12.92 -9.90
N LEU A 398 -25.66 13.82 -10.34
CA LEU A 398 -24.34 14.03 -9.76
C LEU A 398 -24.45 14.67 -8.37
N ARG A 399 -24.31 13.84 -7.33
CA ARG A 399 -24.34 14.27 -5.93
C ARG A 399 -23.05 13.93 -5.19
N GLY A 400 -22.78 14.67 -4.12
CA GLY A 400 -21.67 14.42 -3.19
C GLY A 400 -20.29 14.37 -3.88
N VAL A 401 -19.56 13.28 -3.62
CA VAL A 401 -18.17 13.06 -4.09
C VAL A 401 -18.07 13.07 -5.62
N ASN A 402 -19.06 12.49 -6.33
CA ASN A 402 -19.03 12.46 -7.79
C ASN A 402 -19.10 13.86 -8.41
N ARG A 403 -19.91 14.76 -7.83
CA ARG A 403 -20.00 16.16 -8.30
C ARG A 403 -18.70 16.92 -8.03
N ALA A 404 -18.11 16.73 -6.85
CA ALA A 404 -16.83 17.34 -6.50
C ALA A 404 -15.71 16.87 -7.43
N ASP A 405 -15.66 15.57 -7.75
CA ASP A 405 -14.69 14.98 -8.67
C ASP A 405 -14.81 15.55 -10.09
N VAL A 406 -16.03 15.58 -10.65
CA VAL A 406 -16.26 16.15 -11.99
C VAL A 406 -15.86 17.63 -12.05
N ASN A 407 -16.21 18.43 -11.03
CA ASN A 407 -15.83 19.84 -10.98
C ASN A 407 -14.31 20.03 -10.93
N ALA A 408 -13.62 19.28 -10.06
CA ALA A 408 -12.17 19.37 -9.91
C ALA A 408 -11.45 19.00 -11.21
N ILE A 409 -11.89 17.93 -11.89
CA ILE A 409 -11.28 17.50 -13.16
C ILE A 409 -11.51 18.52 -14.28
N LEU A 410 -12.68 19.17 -14.32
CA LEU A 410 -12.96 20.25 -15.27
C LEU A 410 -12.05 21.47 -15.03
N GLU A 411 -11.84 21.87 -13.78
CA GLU A 411 -10.96 22.98 -13.41
C GLU A 411 -9.50 22.69 -13.80
N ILE A 412 -8.99 21.51 -13.41
CA ILE A 412 -7.64 21.05 -13.75
C ILE A 412 -7.44 20.98 -15.27
N ALA A 413 -8.44 20.52 -16.03
CA ALA A 413 -8.36 20.47 -17.48
C ALA A 413 -8.12 21.86 -18.10
N ILE A 414 -8.82 22.89 -17.60
CA ILE A 414 -8.71 24.27 -18.11
C ILE A 414 -7.38 24.89 -17.67
N GLU A 415 -6.96 24.66 -16.42
CA GLU A 415 -5.67 25.11 -15.90
C GLU A 415 -4.52 24.56 -16.75
N ARG A 416 -4.46 23.24 -16.96
CA ARG A 416 -3.42 22.60 -17.79
C ARG A 416 -3.43 23.04 -19.24
N LEU A 417 -4.61 23.30 -19.82
CA LEU A 417 -4.70 23.88 -21.16
C LEU A 417 -4.15 25.31 -21.18
N ASN A 418 -4.45 26.13 -20.18
CA ASN A 418 -3.93 27.49 -20.09
C ASN A 418 -2.42 27.49 -19.87
N GLU A 419 -1.88 26.67 -18.99
CA GLU A 419 -0.43 26.52 -18.79
C GLU A 419 0.30 26.16 -20.10
N ARG A 420 -0.30 25.30 -20.93
CA ARG A 420 0.33 24.82 -22.16
C ARG A 420 0.33 25.83 -23.31
N TYR A 421 -0.71 26.65 -23.42
CA TYR A 421 -0.92 27.55 -24.57
C TYR A 421 -0.77 29.04 -24.22
N GLN A 422 -0.57 29.40 -22.95
CA GLN A 422 -0.20 30.75 -22.58
C GLN A 422 1.21 31.10 -23.08
N PRO A 423 1.45 32.36 -23.49
CA PRO A 423 0.52 33.49 -23.45
C PRO A 423 -0.34 33.64 -24.73
N GLN A 424 -0.28 32.71 -25.69
CA GLN A 424 -0.88 32.87 -27.02
C GLN A 424 -2.41 32.77 -27.00
N LEU A 425 -2.94 31.79 -26.26
CA LEU A 425 -4.37 31.54 -26.11
C LEU A 425 -4.72 31.36 -24.65
N ARG A 426 -5.86 31.93 -24.25
CA ARG A 426 -6.49 31.68 -22.95
C ARG A 426 -7.85 31.02 -23.16
N PHE A 427 -8.07 29.88 -22.52
CA PHE A 427 -9.30 29.13 -22.61
C PHE A 427 -10.20 29.39 -21.40
N ARG A 428 -11.49 29.56 -21.67
CA ARG A 428 -12.57 29.57 -20.67
C ARG A 428 -13.57 28.47 -20.99
N LYS A 429 -14.02 27.73 -19.97
CA LYS A 429 -15.09 26.73 -20.14
C LYS A 429 -16.39 27.42 -20.54
N ARG A 430 -17.01 26.95 -21.63
CA ARG A 430 -18.40 27.27 -21.93
C ARG A 430 -19.34 26.17 -21.47
N ARG A 431 -19.06 24.92 -21.85
CA ARG A 431 -19.80 23.72 -21.41
C ARG A 431 -18.99 22.44 -21.65
N LEU A 432 -19.26 21.40 -20.88
CA LEU A 432 -18.93 20.02 -21.20
C LEU A 432 -19.88 19.50 -22.29
N LEU A 433 -19.35 18.91 -23.36
CA LEU A 433 -20.13 18.23 -24.39
C LEU A 433 -20.36 16.77 -24.01
N ASN A 434 -19.27 16.03 -23.78
CA ASN A 434 -19.28 14.63 -23.36
C ASN A 434 -18.21 14.40 -22.29
N GLY A 435 -18.56 13.73 -21.20
CA GLY A 435 -17.61 13.22 -20.21
C GLY A 435 -17.63 11.70 -20.19
N TYR A 436 -16.47 11.07 -20.23
CA TYR A 436 -16.31 9.64 -19.98
C TYR A 436 -15.31 9.44 -18.86
N ARG A 437 -15.62 8.58 -17.90
CA ARG A 437 -14.68 8.18 -16.84
C ARG A 437 -14.62 6.67 -16.69
N ARG A 438 -13.48 6.15 -16.24
CA ARG A 438 -13.34 4.75 -15.80
C ARG A 438 -12.29 4.64 -14.70
N PHE A 439 -12.46 3.67 -13.81
CA PHE A 439 -11.45 3.32 -12.82
C PHE A 439 -10.64 2.12 -13.29
N ASP A 440 -9.34 2.31 -13.49
CA ASP A 440 -8.40 1.24 -13.78
C ASP A 440 -7.61 0.89 -12.50
N PRO A 441 -7.73 -0.34 -11.96
CA PRO A 441 -7.04 -0.76 -10.74
C PRO A 441 -5.51 -0.63 -10.78
N THR A 442 -4.91 -0.63 -11.97
CA THR A 442 -3.45 -0.59 -12.13
C THR A 442 -2.85 0.81 -12.08
N ARG A 443 -3.66 1.83 -12.40
CA ARG A 443 -3.18 3.20 -12.58
C ARG A 443 -4.06 4.28 -11.99
N GLY A 444 -5.35 4.08 -11.80
CA GLY A 444 -6.27 5.05 -11.18
C GLY A 444 -7.43 5.47 -12.09
N MET A 445 -7.93 6.70 -11.88
CA MET A 445 -9.12 7.21 -12.59
C MET A 445 -8.73 7.87 -13.91
N GLU A 446 -9.30 7.40 -15.01
CA GLU A 446 -9.13 7.97 -16.35
C GLU A 446 -10.35 8.77 -16.77
N TYR A 447 -10.12 9.90 -17.43
CA TYR A 447 -11.16 10.79 -17.93
C TYR A 447 -10.90 11.17 -19.39
N ILE A 448 -11.97 11.17 -20.19
CA ILE A 448 -12.01 11.74 -21.53
C ILE A 448 -13.09 12.80 -21.54
N LEU A 449 -12.68 14.05 -21.77
CA LEU A 449 -13.57 15.20 -21.76
C LEU A 449 -13.61 15.85 -23.14
N ASP A 450 -14.80 15.96 -23.72
CA ASP A 450 -15.06 16.80 -24.88
C ASP A 450 -15.57 18.16 -24.40
N LEU A 451 -14.72 19.19 -24.44
CA LEU A 451 -15.01 20.52 -23.93
C LEU A 451 -15.30 21.51 -25.05
N ALA A 452 -16.36 22.30 -24.89
CA ALA A 452 -16.56 23.53 -25.66
C ALA A 452 -15.90 24.69 -24.89
N LEU A 453 -14.81 25.21 -25.46
CA LEU A 453 -13.96 26.24 -24.86
C LEU A 453 -14.09 27.54 -25.66
N GLU A 454 -14.13 28.66 -24.96
CA GLU A 454 -13.96 29.98 -25.55
C GLU A 454 -12.48 30.35 -25.48
N ALA A 455 -11.82 30.43 -26.64
CA ALA A 455 -10.41 30.74 -26.78
C ALA A 455 -10.25 32.25 -27.05
N TYR A 456 -9.58 32.94 -26.13
CA TYR A 456 -9.22 34.35 -26.26
C TYR A 456 -7.78 34.47 -26.77
N THR A 457 -7.61 35.23 -27.84
CA THR A 457 -6.29 35.64 -28.32
C THR A 457 -5.77 36.86 -27.56
N GLN A 458 -4.46 37.12 -27.61
CA GLN A 458 -3.86 38.33 -27.04
C GLN A 458 -4.47 39.63 -27.59
N LYS A 459 -5.02 39.60 -28.81
CA LYS A 459 -5.67 40.74 -29.47
C LYS A 459 -7.15 40.92 -29.07
N GLY A 460 -7.66 40.12 -28.15
CA GLY A 460 -9.04 40.20 -27.65
C GLY A 460 -10.09 39.48 -28.51
N HIS A 461 -9.70 38.81 -29.60
CA HIS A 461 -10.64 37.99 -30.37
C HIS A 461 -10.97 36.71 -29.61
N SER A 462 -12.27 36.40 -29.51
CA SER A 462 -12.82 35.18 -28.91
C SER A 462 -13.39 34.25 -29.97
N GLN A 463 -13.00 32.98 -29.95
CA GLN A 463 -13.62 31.95 -30.79
C GLN A 463 -13.97 30.73 -29.96
N VAL A 464 -15.12 30.12 -30.24
CA VAL A 464 -15.54 28.88 -29.59
C VAL A 464 -14.93 27.70 -30.34
N ILE A 465 -14.18 26.87 -29.62
CA ILE A 465 -13.55 25.66 -30.13
C ILE A 465 -14.02 24.44 -29.34
N ALA A 466 -14.13 23.29 -30.01
CA ALA A 466 -14.33 22.02 -29.34
C ALA A 466 -12.97 21.29 -29.22
N LYS A 467 -12.63 20.82 -28.03
CA LYS A 467 -11.36 20.12 -27.77
C LYS A 467 -11.59 18.92 -26.87
N ARG A 468 -11.05 17.76 -27.27
CA ARG A 468 -10.94 16.57 -26.44
C ARG A 468 -9.69 16.66 -25.56
N VAL A 469 -9.85 16.42 -24.26
CA VAL A 469 -8.77 16.37 -23.27
C VAL A 469 -8.84 15.03 -22.57
N ASN A 470 -7.71 14.34 -22.49
CA ASN A 470 -7.58 13.11 -21.71
C ASN A 470 -6.84 13.46 -20.43
N LEU A 471 -7.33 12.97 -19.29
CA LEU A 471 -6.73 13.18 -17.97
C LEU A 471 -6.62 11.84 -17.26
N LEU A 472 -5.60 11.70 -16.43
CA LEU A 472 -5.43 10.56 -15.54
C LEU A 472 -5.13 11.10 -14.15
N ARG A 473 -5.90 10.63 -13.17
CA ARG A 473 -5.63 10.81 -11.75
C ARG A 473 -5.01 9.51 -11.23
N PRO A 474 -3.67 9.47 -11.06
CA PRO A 474 -3.01 8.25 -10.66
C PRO A 474 -3.37 7.83 -9.24
N LEU A 475 -3.27 6.54 -8.94
CA LEU A 475 -3.30 6.05 -7.56
C LEU A 475 -2.11 6.63 -6.78
N SER A 476 -2.35 7.02 -5.52
CA SER A 476 -1.29 7.45 -4.62
C SER A 476 -0.38 6.26 -4.26
N SER A 477 0.78 6.54 -3.67
CA SER A 477 1.59 5.51 -3.03
C SER A 477 0.76 4.73 -2.01
N VAL A 478 0.99 3.43 -1.92
CA VAL A 478 0.36 2.59 -0.90
C VAL A 478 0.82 3.09 0.46
N GLU A 479 -0.12 3.59 1.26
CA GLU A 479 0.12 3.99 2.64
C GLU A 479 -0.26 2.85 3.58
N ILE A 480 0.65 2.49 4.48
CA ILE A 480 0.36 1.51 5.53
C ILE A 480 -0.41 2.25 6.63
N ILE A 481 -1.73 2.07 6.66
CA ILE A 481 -2.57 2.57 7.75
C ILE A 481 -2.40 1.62 8.94
N PRO A 482 -1.87 2.07 10.09
CA PRO A 482 -1.74 1.22 11.27
C PRO A 482 -3.13 0.86 11.79
N MET A 483 -3.50 -0.42 11.69
CA MET A 483 -4.74 -0.93 12.28
C MET A 483 -4.51 -1.37 13.73
N PRO A 484 -5.50 -1.20 14.63
CA PRO A 484 -5.45 -1.78 15.96
C PRO A 484 -5.23 -3.29 15.91
N TYR A 485 -4.59 -3.85 16.93
CA TYR A 485 -4.33 -5.29 17.00
C TYR A 485 -5.65 -6.07 17.06
N VAL A 486 -5.79 -7.07 16.20
CA VAL A 486 -6.96 -7.96 16.13
C VAL A 486 -6.50 -9.41 16.22
N THR A 487 -7.31 -10.28 16.82
CA THR A 487 -6.98 -11.70 17.03
C THR A 487 -8.13 -12.60 16.64
N GLU A 488 -7.80 -13.76 16.08
CA GLU A 488 -8.77 -14.84 15.80
C GLU A 488 -9.24 -15.58 17.07
N ALA A 489 -8.64 -15.30 18.23
CA ALA A 489 -8.98 -15.96 19.49
C ALA A 489 -10.21 -15.34 20.20
N THR A 490 -10.72 -14.20 19.73
CA THR A 490 -11.86 -13.52 20.35
C THR A 490 -13.12 -14.39 20.27
N ARG A 491 -13.86 -14.47 21.37
CA ARG A 491 -15.11 -15.26 21.41
C ARG A 491 -16.23 -14.51 20.70
N VAL A 492 -16.86 -15.17 19.73
CA VAL A 492 -18.00 -14.61 19.00
C VAL A 492 -19.31 -15.07 19.65
N GLN A 493 -20.19 -14.13 19.97
CA GLN A 493 -21.54 -14.41 20.46
C GLN A 493 -22.52 -14.34 19.29
N VAL A 494 -22.92 -15.50 18.78
CA VAL A 494 -23.94 -15.62 17.72
C VAL A 494 -25.30 -15.42 18.36
N ILE A 495 -26.05 -14.46 17.82
CA ILE A 495 -27.43 -14.17 18.22
C ILE A 495 -28.34 -14.66 17.11
N LEU A 496 -29.23 -15.59 17.45
CA LEU A 496 -30.19 -16.15 16.51
C LEU A 496 -31.63 -15.77 16.89
N PRO A 497 -32.22 -14.75 16.24
CA PRO A 497 -33.65 -14.46 16.36
C PRO A 497 -34.47 -15.55 15.65
N VAL A 498 -35.47 -16.08 16.37
CA VAL A 498 -36.36 -17.12 15.87
C VAL A 498 -37.81 -16.70 16.12
N THR A 499 -38.59 -16.67 15.05
CA THR A 499 -40.04 -16.46 15.08
C THR A 499 -40.78 -17.80 15.02
N ALA A 500 -42.10 -17.79 15.21
CA ALA A 500 -42.91 -19.01 15.11
C ALA A 500 -42.86 -19.66 13.71
N GLN A 501 -42.58 -18.90 12.65
CA GLN A 501 -42.48 -19.40 11.28
C GLN A 501 -41.17 -20.13 10.99
N ASP A 502 -40.13 -19.85 11.79
CA ASP A 502 -38.78 -20.37 11.54
C ASP A 502 -38.53 -21.75 12.18
N GLN A 503 -39.48 -22.26 12.97
CA GLN A 503 -39.30 -23.42 13.85
C GLN A 503 -38.82 -24.68 13.12
N ASP A 504 -39.38 -24.94 11.93
CA ASP A 504 -39.05 -26.11 11.12
C ASP A 504 -37.61 -26.07 10.60
N TYR A 505 -37.00 -24.89 10.53
CA TYR A 505 -35.66 -24.70 9.98
C TYR A 505 -34.56 -24.70 11.04
N VAL A 506 -34.92 -24.52 12.32
CA VAL A 506 -33.95 -24.47 13.43
C VAL A 506 -33.17 -25.78 13.57
N GLY A 507 -33.78 -26.94 13.29
CA GLY A 507 -33.10 -28.23 13.35
C GLY A 507 -31.90 -28.29 12.40
N ASN A 508 -32.10 -27.89 11.14
CA ASN A 508 -31.02 -27.82 10.13
C ASN A 508 -29.92 -26.83 10.53
N PHE A 509 -30.28 -25.69 11.13
CA PHE A 509 -29.31 -24.73 11.63
C PHE A 509 -28.48 -25.32 12.77
N LEU A 510 -29.12 -25.99 13.74
CA LEU A 510 -28.44 -26.62 14.86
C LEU A 510 -27.47 -27.71 14.37
N ASP A 511 -27.88 -28.57 13.43
CA ASP A 511 -27.00 -29.59 12.86
C ASP A 511 -25.75 -28.96 12.22
N MET A 512 -25.92 -27.90 11.43
CA MET A 512 -24.81 -27.15 10.84
C MET A 512 -23.91 -26.50 11.90
N TYR A 513 -24.51 -25.91 12.93
CA TYR A 513 -23.77 -25.31 14.04
C TYR A 513 -22.93 -26.35 14.79
N VAL A 514 -23.50 -27.54 15.06
CA VAL A 514 -22.79 -28.64 15.70
C VAL A 514 -21.59 -29.08 14.85
N MET A 515 -21.81 -29.35 13.56
CA MET A 515 -20.76 -29.82 12.64
C MET A 515 -19.63 -28.80 12.46
N ASN A 516 -19.98 -27.51 12.30
CA ASN A 516 -19.00 -26.50 11.92
C ASN A 516 -18.31 -25.81 13.12
N THR A 517 -18.93 -25.79 14.30
CA THR A 517 -18.42 -25.02 15.45
C THR A 517 -18.16 -25.87 16.69
N LEU A 518 -19.09 -26.77 17.06
CA LEU A 518 -18.92 -27.58 18.28
C LEU A 518 -17.92 -28.70 18.07
N ASP A 519 -18.00 -29.43 16.95
CA ASP A 519 -17.07 -30.51 16.63
C ASP A 519 -15.64 -29.99 16.41
N THR A 520 -15.50 -28.78 15.84
CA THR A 520 -14.22 -28.10 15.61
C THR A 520 -13.68 -27.35 16.84
N HIS A 521 -14.46 -27.28 17.94
CA HIS A 521 -14.12 -26.58 19.17
C HIS A 521 -13.78 -25.09 18.96
N ASP A 522 -14.49 -24.42 18.04
CA ASP A 522 -14.30 -22.99 17.79
C ASP A 522 -14.82 -22.14 18.97
N ASN A 523 -14.19 -21.00 19.25
CA ASN A 523 -14.53 -20.12 20.37
C ASN A 523 -15.79 -19.28 20.05
N VAL A 524 -16.94 -19.94 20.09
CA VAL A 524 -18.24 -19.40 19.69
C VAL A 524 -19.31 -19.80 20.70
N LEU A 525 -20.21 -18.87 21.03
CA LEU A 525 -21.39 -19.16 21.83
C LEU A 525 -22.64 -18.79 21.03
N LEU A 526 -23.64 -19.68 21.06
CA LEU A 526 -24.94 -19.46 20.44
C LEU A 526 -25.95 -19.03 21.51
N THR A 527 -26.64 -17.91 21.26
CA THR A 527 -27.78 -17.45 22.07
C THR A 527 -29.02 -17.36 21.19
N PHE A 528 -30.09 -18.03 21.61
CA PHE A 528 -31.39 -17.94 20.95
C PHE A 528 -32.18 -16.73 21.43
N LEU A 529 -32.88 -16.07 20.52
CA LEU A 529 -33.83 -15.01 20.83
C LEU A 529 -35.22 -15.43 20.32
N PHE A 530 -36.04 -15.95 21.23
CA PHE A 530 -37.41 -16.36 20.93
C PHE A 530 -38.34 -15.16 20.94
N ILE A 531 -38.91 -14.86 19.78
CA ILE A 531 -39.83 -13.74 19.57
C ILE A 531 -41.25 -14.30 19.63
N TYR A 532 -41.99 -13.94 20.68
CA TYR A 532 -43.39 -14.35 20.87
C TYR A 532 -44.32 -13.25 20.40
N ASP A 533 -45.27 -13.63 19.55
CA ASP A 533 -46.43 -12.79 19.27
C ASP A 533 -47.27 -12.60 20.54
N PRO A 534 -48.00 -11.48 20.67
CA PRO A 534 -48.73 -11.16 21.90
C PRO A 534 -49.75 -12.21 22.33
N PHE A 535 -50.33 -12.92 21.35
CA PHE A 535 -51.29 -13.99 21.57
C PHE A 535 -50.62 -15.26 22.12
N ASP A 536 -49.49 -15.64 21.52
CA ASP A 536 -48.73 -16.82 21.94
C ASP A 536 -48.06 -16.58 23.29
N ALA A 537 -47.59 -15.35 23.55
CA ALA A 537 -47.03 -14.93 24.82
C ALA A 537 -47.99 -15.12 26.02
N GLN A 538 -49.31 -15.02 25.80
CA GLN A 538 -50.31 -15.26 26.86
C GLN A 538 -50.51 -16.76 27.14
N ARG A 539 -50.23 -17.63 26.17
CA ARG A 539 -50.47 -19.08 26.25
C ARG A 539 -49.22 -19.90 26.58
N VAL A 540 -48.06 -19.29 26.75
CA VAL A 540 -46.78 -19.97 27.05
C VAL A 540 -46.87 -20.95 28.23
N SER A 541 -47.69 -20.65 29.24
CA SER A 541 -47.88 -21.53 30.40
C SER A 541 -48.70 -22.79 30.10
N GLN A 542 -49.50 -22.80 29.03
CA GLN A 542 -50.39 -23.91 28.62
C GLN A 542 -49.83 -24.66 27.42
N THR A 543 -49.40 -23.92 26.39
CA THR A 543 -48.85 -24.44 25.14
C THR A 543 -47.76 -23.50 24.65
N ASP A 544 -46.50 -23.92 24.81
CA ASP A 544 -45.35 -23.16 24.37
C ASP A 544 -45.01 -23.52 22.92
N VAL A 545 -45.09 -22.52 22.02
CA VAL A 545 -44.82 -22.69 20.59
C VAL A 545 -43.37 -23.14 20.38
N PHE A 546 -42.42 -22.70 21.21
CA PHE A 546 -41.01 -23.06 21.08
C PHE A 546 -40.60 -24.30 21.90
N ALA A 547 -41.55 -25.06 22.45
CA ALA A 547 -41.24 -26.26 23.23
C ALA A 547 -40.39 -27.28 22.45
N GLY A 548 -40.68 -27.49 21.16
CA GLY A 548 -39.90 -28.37 20.29
C GLY A 548 -38.46 -27.89 20.12
N VAL A 549 -38.27 -26.59 19.90
CA VAL A 549 -36.94 -25.98 19.77
C VAL A 549 -36.15 -26.06 21.07
N LYS A 550 -36.79 -25.81 22.22
CA LYS A 550 -36.16 -25.97 23.54
C LYS A 550 -35.75 -27.42 23.82
N ALA A 551 -36.54 -28.39 23.36
CA ALA A 551 -36.17 -29.80 23.47
C ALA A 551 -34.93 -30.14 22.61
N MET A 552 -34.86 -29.64 21.37
CA MET A 552 -33.69 -29.80 20.50
C MET A 552 -32.43 -29.19 21.12
N ILE A 553 -32.53 -27.98 21.70
CA ILE A 553 -31.42 -27.34 22.41
C ILE A 553 -30.97 -28.21 23.59
N GLY A 554 -31.91 -28.71 24.40
CA GLY A 554 -31.60 -29.58 25.53
C GLY A 554 -30.94 -30.91 25.12
N GLU A 555 -31.27 -31.43 23.94
CA GLU A 555 -30.60 -32.61 23.37
C GLU A 555 -29.14 -32.31 22.99
N VAL A 556 -28.88 -31.16 22.38
CA VAL A 556 -27.51 -30.70 22.05
C VAL A 556 -26.69 -30.48 23.33
N GLU A 557 -27.23 -29.79 24.35
CA GLU A 557 -26.55 -29.58 25.64
C GLU A 557 -26.26 -30.90 26.36
N LYS A 558 -27.15 -31.89 26.25
CA LYS A 558 -26.93 -33.23 26.81
C LYS A 558 -25.83 -33.99 26.08
N ARG A 559 -25.72 -33.80 24.76
CA ARG A 559 -24.69 -34.43 23.93
C ARG A 559 -23.31 -33.78 24.15
N TYR A 560 -23.26 -32.47 24.39
CA TYR A 560 -22.04 -31.70 24.60
C TYR A 560 -22.07 -31.02 25.98
N GLY A 561 -21.61 -31.74 27.01
CA GLY A 561 -21.74 -31.30 28.42
C GLY A 561 -21.00 -30.00 28.80
N ASP A 562 -20.06 -29.55 27.97
CA ASP A 562 -19.30 -28.30 28.17
C ASP A 562 -19.96 -27.08 27.51
N VAL A 563 -21.03 -27.28 26.75
CA VAL A 563 -21.71 -26.23 25.98
C VAL A 563 -23.03 -25.88 26.64
N LYS A 564 -23.26 -24.58 26.86
CA LYS A 564 -24.56 -24.04 27.29
C LYS A 564 -25.08 -23.08 26.25
N ILE A 565 -26.32 -23.29 25.82
CA ILE A 565 -26.99 -22.51 24.78
C ILE A 565 -28.12 -21.72 25.44
N PRO A 566 -27.85 -20.48 25.92
CA PRO A 566 -28.89 -19.67 26.55
C PRO A 566 -29.93 -19.21 25.54
N TRP A 567 -31.15 -18.97 26.02
CA TRP A 567 -32.21 -18.32 25.23
C TRP A 567 -32.85 -17.15 25.98
N ILE A 568 -33.26 -16.14 25.21
CA ILE A 568 -33.96 -14.96 25.69
C ILE A 568 -35.35 -14.94 25.05
N SER A 569 -36.39 -14.83 25.86
CA SER A 569 -37.77 -14.69 25.37
C SER A 569 -38.18 -13.22 25.36
N VAL A 570 -38.63 -12.73 24.21
CA VAL A 570 -39.11 -11.36 24.00
C VAL A 570 -40.54 -11.39 23.51
N LYS A 571 -41.40 -10.56 24.11
CA LYS A 571 -42.76 -10.31 23.64
C LYS A 571 -42.76 -8.99 22.87
N THR A 572 -43.19 -9.01 21.61
CA THR A 572 -43.34 -7.78 20.81
C THR A 572 -44.46 -7.93 19.79
N GLU A 573 -45.18 -6.83 19.51
CA GLU A 573 -46.17 -6.74 18.43
C GLU A 573 -45.51 -6.50 17.06
N VAL A 574 -44.36 -5.82 17.06
CA VAL A 574 -43.57 -5.56 15.85
C VAL A 574 -42.09 -5.81 16.19
N PRO A 575 -41.42 -6.80 15.58
CA PRO A 575 -40.01 -7.07 15.83
C PRO A 575 -39.13 -6.05 15.09
N SER A 576 -38.87 -4.90 15.72
CA SER A 576 -37.82 -3.97 15.27
C SER A 576 -36.43 -4.50 15.68
N GLN A 577 -35.49 -4.53 14.74
CA GLN A 577 -34.11 -4.99 14.96
C GLN A 577 -33.44 -4.23 16.12
N VAL A 578 -33.66 -2.91 16.20
CA VAL A 578 -33.12 -2.05 17.26
C VAL A 578 -33.71 -2.39 18.63
N LYS A 579 -35.03 -2.58 18.72
CA LYS A 579 -35.70 -2.97 19.99
C LYS A 579 -35.18 -4.31 20.50
N LEU A 580 -34.99 -5.28 19.61
CA LEU A 580 -34.42 -6.58 19.95
C LEU A 580 -32.97 -6.44 20.44
N MET A 581 -32.17 -5.63 19.73
CA MET A 581 -30.77 -5.41 20.09
C MET A 581 -30.61 -4.68 21.42
N ASP A 582 -31.49 -3.73 21.76
CA ASP A 582 -31.52 -3.06 23.06
C ASP A 582 -31.74 -4.04 24.23
N ILE A 583 -32.52 -5.12 24.01
CA ILE A 583 -32.74 -6.17 25.02
C ILE A 583 -31.50 -7.07 25.14
N ILE A 584 -30.92 -7.47 24.00
CA ILE A 584 -29.74 -8.35 23.95
C ILE A 584 -28.54 -7.65 24.56
N SER A 585 -28.29 -6.40 24.18
CA SER A 585 -27.16 -5.59 24.63
C SER A 585 -27.13 -5.46 26.17
N LYS A 586 -28.28 -5.25 26.81
CA LYS A 586 -28.42 -5.16 28.28
C LYS A 586 -28.11 -6.47 29.02
N LYS A 587 -28.20 -7.62 28.34
CA LYS A 587 -27.99 -8.95 28.94
C LYS A 587 -26.57 -9.48 28.77
N HIS A 588 -25.73 -8.79 28.01
CA HIS A 588 -24.37 -9.22 27.71
C HIS A 588 -23.36 -8.18 28.19
N PRO A 589 -22.11 -8.59 28.51
CA PRO A 589 -21.08 -7.64 28.90
C PRO A 589 -20.63 -6.76 27.72
N VAL A 590 -19.99 -5.65 28.04
CA VAL A 590 -19.62 -4.60 27.06
C VAL A 590 -18.54 -5.05 26.06
N ASP A 591 -17.71 -6.00 26.43
CA ASP A 591 -16.63 -6.58 25.63
C ASP A 591 -17.08 -7.70 24.68
N THR A 592 -18.39 -8.00 24.65
CA THR A 592 -18.94 -9.05 23.77
C THR A 592 -18.89 -8.63 22.32
N LEU A 593 -18.30 -9.48 21.47
CA LEU A 593 -18.41 -9.40 20.01
C LEU A 593 -19.67 -10.13 19.55
N PHE A 594 -20.65 -9.40 19.05
CA PHE A 594 -21.88 -9.99 18.52
C PHE A 594 -21.72 -10.35 17.05
N PHE A 595 -22.34 -11.46 16.66
CA PHE A 595 -22.70 -11.76 15.29
C PHE A 595 -24.22 -11.98 15.21
N LEU A 596 -24.92 -11.13 14.47
CA LEU A 596 -26.34 -11.31 14.17
C LEU A 596 -26.49 -12.28 13.00
N ALA A 597 -27.12 -13.43 13.23
CA ALA A 597 -27.34 -14.46 12.22
C ALA A 597 -28.83 -14.67 11.95
N SER A 598 -29.17 -15.35 10.86
CA SER A 598 -30.53 -15.86 10.61
C SER A 598 -30.55 -17.39 10.64
N VAL A 599 -31.75 -17.98 10.74
CA VAL A 599 -31.92 -19.46 10.72
C VAL A 599 -31.48 -20.07 9.38
N TRP A 600 -31.35 -19.24 8.34
CA TRP A 600 -30.98 -19.60 6.99
C TRP A 600 -29.49 -19.45 6.71
N THR A 601 -28.75 -18.84 7.65
CA THR A 601 -27.34 -18.51 7.51
C THR A 601 -26.47 -19.73 7.85
N GLU A 602 -25.56 -20.09 6.97
CA GLU A 602 -24.55 -21.13 7.21
C GLU A 602 -23.35 -20.51 7.95
N VAL A 603 -23.19 -20.87 9.23
CA VAL A 603 -22.08 -20.38 10.06
C VAL A 603 -20.86 -21.26 9.85
N ASN A 604 -19.81 -20.69 9.23
CA ASN A 604 -18.54 -21.35 8.94
C ASN A 604 -17.39 -20.69 9.72
N ALA A 605 -16.33 -21.46 10.01
CA ALA A 605 -15.14 -20.97 10.70
C ALA A 605 -14.44 -19.82 9.94
N ASP A 606 -14.38 -19.91 8.60
CA ASP A 606 -13.81 -18.86 7.75
C ASP A 606 -14.54 -17.52 7.94
N PHE A 607 -15.87 -17.56 7.95
CA PHE A 607 -16.69 -16.38 8.18
C PHE A 607 -16.51 -15.84 9.61
N LEU A 608 -16.50 -16.70 10.61
CA LEU A 608 -16.30 -16.29 12.01
C LEU A 608 -14.95 -15.60 12.20
N ASN A 609 -13.89 -16.10 11.56
CA ASN A 609 -12.59 -15.45 11.55
C ASN A 609 -12.64 -14.08 10.87
N ARG A 610 -13.35 -13.94 9.75
CA ARG A 610 -13.57 -12.63 9.10
C ARG A 610 -14.33 -11.66 10.00
N CYS A 611 -15.36 -12.14 10.71
CA CYS A 611 -16.09 -11.36 11.70
C CYS A 611 -15.16 -10.84 12.81
N ARG A 612 -14.30 -11.70 13.37
CA ARG A 612 -13.30 -11.34 14.40
C ARG A 612 -12.30 -10.31 13.91
N MET A 613 -11.80 -10.46 12.67
CA MET A 613 -10.76 -9.60 12.11
C MET A 613 -11.27 -8.24 11.64
N ASN A 614 -12.54 -8.18 11.20
CA ASN A 614 -13.12 -6.95 10.64
C ASN A 614 -13.94 -6.13 11.65
N ALA A 615 -14.35 -6.71 12.78
CA ALA A 615 -14.95 -5.94 13.88
C ALA A 615 -13.86 -5.52 14.88
N ILE A 616 -13.62 -4.22 15.00
CA ILE A 616 -12.56 -3.65 15.83
C ILE A 616 -13.18 -2.65 16.80
N SER A 617 -13.11 -2.96 18.10
CA SER A 617 -13.70 -2.12 19.15
C SER A 617 -13.21 -0.67 19.06
N ASN A 618 -14.13 0.29 19.19
CA ASN A 618 -13.91 1.73 19.08
C ASN A 618 -13.33 2.21 17.73
N TRP A 619 -13.28 1.37 16.70
CA TRP A 619 -12.71 1.74 15.40
C TRP A 619 -13.60 1.37 14.22
N GLN A 620 -14.02 0.10 14.11
CA GLN A 620 -14.70 -0.42 12.93
C GLN A 620 -15.79 -1.44 13.28
N VAL A 621 -16.93 -1.32 12.62
CA VAL A 621 -18.01 -2.31 12.63
C VAL A 621 -18.11 -2.98 11.26
N PHE A 622 -18.46 -4.26 11.23
CA PHE A 622 -18.47 -5.06 10.01
C PHE A 622 -19.88 -5.51 9.64
N PHE A 623 -20.31 -5.15 8.44
CA PHE A 623 -21.60 -5.53 7.85
C PHE A 623 -21.34 -6.40 6.60
N PRO A 624 -21.30 -7.73 6.74
CA PRO A 624 -21.07 -8.61 5.61
C PRO A 624 -22.28 -8.64 4.66
N ILE A 625 -21.99 -8.74 3.36
CA ILE A 625 -22.99 -9.01 2.32
C ILE A 625 -22.92 -10.50 2.00
N HIS A 626 -23.94 -11.25 2.40
CA HIS A 626 -24.01 -12.69 2.22
C HIS A 626 -24.28 -13.08 0.76
N PHE A 627 -23.92 -14.31 0.42
CA PHE A 627 -24.33 -14.96 -0.82
C PHE A 627 -25.67 -15.68 -0.62
N GLN A 628 -26.69 -15.25 -1.34
CA GLN A 628 -28.06 -15.76 -1.27
C GLN A 628 -28.32 -16.73 -2.43
N GLU A 629 -28.65 -17.97 -2.11
CA GLU A 629 -29.06 -18.98 -3.10
C GLU A 629 -30.41 -18.60 -3.74
N TYR A 630 -30.58 -18.90 -5.03
CA TYR A 630 -31.84 -18.67 -5.73
C TYR A 630 -32.94 -19.67 -5.34
N ASN A 631 -34.18 -19.34 -5.69
CA ASN A 631 -35.33 -20.22 -5.45
C ASN A 631 -35.13 -21.61 -6.07
N PRO A 632 -35.09 -22.69 -5.26
CA PRO A 632 -34.88 -24.04 -5.78
C PRO A 632 -36.02 -24.47 -6.71
N ALA A 633 -37.23 -23.93 -6.56
CA ALA A 633 -38.36 -24.23 -7.45
C ALA A 633 -38.18 -23.67 -8.88
N VAL A 634 -37.37 -22.62 -9.04
CA VAL A 634 -37.05 -22.03 -10.35
C VAL A 634 -35.82 -22.71 -10.95
N LEU A 635 -34.83 -23.07 -10.12
CA LEU A 635 -33.59 -23.75 -10.55
C LEU A 635 -33.82 -25.21 -10.95
N TYR A 636 -34.53 -25.99 -10.12
CA TYR A 636 -34.63 -27.45 -10.28
C TYR A 636 -35.97 -27.90 -10.90
N ARG A 637 -36.62 -27.02 -11.67
CA ARG A 637 -37.98 -27.25 -12.20
C ARG A 637 -38.11 -28.51 -13.07
N ASP A 638 -37.01 -28.99 -13.66
CA ASP A 638 -36.94 -30.19 -14.51
C ASP A 638 -36.32 -31.45 -13.86
N GLN A 639 -35.80 -31.37 -12.63
CA GLN A 639 -35.15 -32.52 -11.99
C GLN A 639 -36.03 -33.11 -10.88
N GLN A 640 -36.78 -34.17 -11.20
CA GLN A 640 -37.24 -35.09 -10.16
C GLN A 640 -36.02 -35.61 -9.39
N PRO A 641 -36.00 -35.56 -8.05
CA PRO A 641 -34.88 -36.05 -7.28
C PRO A 641 -34.86 -37.59 -7.35
N SER A 642 -34.16 -38.14 -8.34
CA SER A 642 -33.76 -39.55 -8.29
C SER A 642 -32.66 -39.68 -7.24
N ALA A 643 -32.90 -40.53 -6.24
CA ALA A 643 -32.06 -40.72 -5.06
C ALA A 643 -30.70 -41.40 -5.35
N ALA A 644 -30.05 -41.12 -6.48
CA ALA A 644 -28.87 -41.83 -6.96
C ALA A 644 -27.70 -40.94 -7.44
N SER A 645 -27.74 -39.61 -7.23
CA SER A 645 -26.61 -38.71 -7.57
C SER A 645 -25.91 -38.09 -6.36
N SER A 646 -26.07 -38.66 -5.17
CA SER A 646 -25.55 -38.12 -3.90
C SER A 646 -24.05 -38.34 -3.63
N SER A 647 -23.21 -38.59 -4.65
CA SER A 647 -21.77 -38.76 -4.41
C SER A 647 -20.82 -38.19 -5.47
N ALA A 648 -21.31 -37.36 -6.40
CA ALA A 648 -20.45 -36.71 -7.40
C ALA A 648 -20.74 -35.21 -7.64
N ALA A 649 -21.62 -34.59 -6.85
CA ALA A 649 -21.96 -33.16 -6.95
C ALA A 649 -21.23 -32.30 -5.89
N SER A 650 -20.03 -32.71 -5.46
CA SER A 650 -19.12 -31.78 -4.79
C SER A 650 -18.63 -30.79 -5.85
N GLU A 651 -18.98 -29.51 -5.70
CA GLU A 651 -18.64 -28.37 -6.58
C GLU A 651 -19.56 -28.07 -7.78
N SER A 652 -20.84 -28.47 -7.79
CA SER A 652 -21.80 -27.77 -8.64
C SER A 652 -21.95 -26.34 -8.13
N LEU A 653 -21.43 -25.36 -8.88
CA LEU A 653 -21.56 -23.92 -8.66
C LEU A 653 -22.90 -23.59 -7.98
N ARG A 654 -22.87 -23.16 -6.71
CA ARG A 654 -24.08 -22.70 -6.03
C ARG A 654 -24.58 -21.48 -6.80
N ASP A 655 -25.70 -21.63 -7.50
CA ASP A 655 -26.30 -20.54 -8.26
C ASP A 655 -27.04 -19.59 -7.30
N GLY A 656 -26.64 -18.32 -7.33
CA GLY A 656 -27.14 -17.30 -6.41
C GLY A 656 -26.58 -15.93 -6.73
N HIS A 657 -26.73 -15.00 -5.78
CA HIS A 657 -26.24 -13.64 -5.91
C HIS A 657 -25.82 -13.09 -4.54
N PHE A 658 -25.03 -12.02 -4.54
CA PHE A 658 -24.74 -11.27 -3.32
C PHE A 658 -25.85 -10.25 -3.06
N ASP A 659 -26.64 -10.45 -2.00
CA ASP A 659 -27.81 -9.62 -1.72
C ASP A 659 -27.40 -8.30 -1.04
N ARG A 660 -27.38 -7.22 -1.82
CA ARG A 660 -26.98 -5.89 -1.36
C ARG A 660 -28.08 -5.14 -0.62
N HIS A 661 -29.29 -5.67 -0.56
CA HIS A 661 -30.44 -5.00 0.05
C HIS A 661 -30.67 -5.41 1.51
N VAL A 662 -29.95 -6.43 1.98
CA VAL A 662 -30.05 -6.95 3.36
C VAL A 662 -28.99 -6.36 4.29
N PHE A 663 -29.40 -6.09 5.53
CA PHE A 663 -28.61 -5.48 6.60
C PHE A 663 -28.80 -6.18 7.95
N ASP A 664 -29.34 -7.40 7.92
CA ASP A 664 -29.67 -8.17 9.12
C ASP A 664 -28.40 -8.76 9.76
N GLU A 665 -27.45 -9.22 8.94
CA GLU A 665 -26.18 -9.77 9.40
C GLU A 665 -25.17 -8.67 9.73
N ALA A 666 -24.63 -8.71 10.94
CA ALA A 666 -23.67 -7.71 11.41
C ALA A 666 -22.74 -8.27 12.49
N CYS A 667 -21.50 -7.77 12.50
CA CYS A 667 -20.45 -8.08 13.47
C CYS A 667 -19.96 -6.79 14.14
N PHE A 668 -20.18 -6.66 15.45
CA PHE A 668 -19.82 -5.46 16.20
C PHE A 668 -19.66 -5.74 17.70
N TYR A 669 -18.90 -4.89 18.41
CA TYR A 669 -18.78 -4.96 19.86
C TYR A 669 -19.96 -4.30 20.56
N ASN A 670 -20.40 -4.87 21.69
CA ASN A 670 -21.48 -4.32 22.50
C ASN A 670 -21.18 -2.90 23.00
N ALA A 671 -19.92 -2.61 23.36
CA ALA A 671 -19.47 -1.28 23.75
C ALA A 671 -19.73 -0.22 22.67
N ASP A 672 -19.50 -0.57 21.40
CA ASP A 672 -19.68 0.33 20.26
C ASP A 672 -21.17 0.62 20.04
N TYR A 673 -22.01 -0.42 20.10
CA TYR A 673 -23.46 -0.28 19.99
C TYR A 673 -24.03 0.59 21.12
N MET A 674 -23.64 0.33 22.38
CA MET A 674 -24.10 1.12 23.54
C MET A 674 -23.69 2.59 23.43
N THR A 675 -22.47 2.86 22.94
CA THR A 675 -21.99 4.23 22.72
C THR A 675 -22.77 4.94 21.60
N ALA A 676 -23.04 4.27 20.49
CA ALA A 676 -23.87 4.83 19.43
C ALA A 676 -25.31 5.08 19.91
N ARG A 677 -25.87 4.15 20.69
CA ARG A 677 -27.23 4.22 21.23
C ARG A 677 -27.41 5.36 22.24
N THR A 678 -26.43 5.62 23.10
CA THR A 678 -26.47 6.74 24.06
C THR A 678 -26.43 8.09 23.35
N LYS A 679 -25.63 8.25 22.30
CA LYS A 679 -25.63 9.45 21.46
C LYS A 679 -26.98 9.64 20.75
N MET A 680 -27.53 8.57 20.18
CA MET A 680 -28.85 8.60 19.55
C MET A 680 -29.96 9.03 20.53
N ALA A 681 -29.93 8.53 21.77
CA ALA A 681 -30.91 8.89 22.80
C ALA A 681 -30.82 10.37 23.23
N ALA A 682 -29.66 11.02 23.06
CA ALA A 682 -29.51 12.44 23.31
C ALA A 682 -30.12 13.32 22.20
N ASP A 683 -30.09 12.84 20.95
CA ASP A 683 -30.63 13.55 19.78
C ASP A 683 -32.14 13.32 19.59
N ILE A 684 -32.65 12.14 19.94
CA ILE A 684 -34.07 11.76 19.77
C ILE A 684 -34.78 11.82 21.12
N LEU A 685 -35.39 12.96 21.43
CA LEU A 685 -36.33 13.10 22.55
C LEU A 685 -37.61 12.31 22.26
N ASP A 686 -37.79 11.16 22.91
CA ASP A 686 -39.04 10.36 23.04
C ASP A 686 -39.84 10.00 21.77
N ASN A 687 -39.21 9.95 20.59
CA ASN A 687 -39.90 9.58 19.36
C ASN A 687 -39.79 8.06 19.08
N GLU A 688 -40.64 7.26 19.73
CA GLU A 688 -40.64 5.78 19.60
C GLU A 688 -40.87 5.29 18.15
N GLU A 689 -41.60 6.05 17.34
CA GLU A 689 -41.88 5.75 15.93
C GLU A 689 -40.60 5.76 15.07
N LEU A 690 -39.59 6.56 15.47
CA LEU A 690 -38.31 6.63 14.77
C LEU A 690 -37.44 5.37 15.02
N LEU A 691 -37.63 4.68 16.15
CA LEU A 691 -36.94 3.42 16.48
C LEU A 691 -37.47 2.23 15.69
N GLU A 692 -38.69 2.33 15.17
CA GLU A 692 -39.31 1.29 14.35
C GLU A 692 -38.92 1.42 12.87
N SER A 693 -38.38 2.57 12.46
CA SER A 693 -37.99 2.86 11.08
C SER A 693 -36.49 2.74 10.79
N MET A 694 -35.64 2.56 11.82
CA MET A 694 -34.19 2.40 11.69
C MET A 694 -33.74 0.95 11.89
N ASP A 695 -32.72 0.56 11.14
CA ASP A 695 -31.96 -0.68 11.36
C ASP A 695 -30.69 -0.42 12.20
N VAL A 696 -30.00 -1.47 12.65
CA VAL A 696 -28.74 -1.33 13.40
C VAL A 696 -27.67 -0.65 12.56
N TYR A 697 -27.70 -0.83 11.25
CA TYR A 697 -26.80 -0.19 10.30
C TYR A 697 -26.95 1.34 10.31
N ASP A 698 -28.18 1.85 10.25
CA ASP A 698 -28.51 3.27 10.36
C ASP A 698 -27.97 3.90 11.65
N ILE A 699 -28.04 3.18 12.77
CA ILE A 699 -27.52 3.65 14.06
C ILE A 699 -26.01 3.89 13.97
N PHE A 700 -25.26 2.93 13.41
CA PHE A 700 -23.82 3.07 13.29
C PHE A 700 -23.43 4.17 12.31
N VAL A 701 -24.08 4.26 11.15
CA VAL A 701 -23.78 5.30 10.15
C VAL A 701 -24.03 6.71 10.68
N ARG A 702 -25.14 6.92 11.40
CA ARG A 702 -25.56 8.26 11.84
C ARG A 702 -24.93 8.70 13.16
N TYR A 703 -24.76 7.78 14.12
CA TYR A 703 -24.45 8.16 15.51
C TYR A 703 -23.12 7.62 16.05
N SER A 704 -22.50 6.60 15.45
CA SER A 704 -21.31 5.98 16.05
C SER A 704 -20.04 6.84 15.89
N GLY A 705 -19.82 7.41 14.70
CA GLY A 705 -18.56 8.00 14.29
C GLY A 705 -17.46 6.96 13.98
N LEU A 706 -17.81 5.68 13.90
CA LEU A 706 -16.92 4.57 13.59
C LEU A 706 -16.83 4.32 12.07
N HIS A 707 -15.80 3.61 11.64
CA HIS A 707 -15.73 3.13 10.27
C HIS A 707 -16.75 1.98 10.07
N VAL A 708 -17.77 2.20 9.24
CA VAL A 708 -18.77 1.18 8.90
C VAL A 708 -18.28 0.42 7.66
N PHE A 709 -17.66 -0.73 7.87
CA PHE A 709 -17.13 -1.55 6.79
C PHE A 709 -18.20 -2.52 6.28
N ARG A 710 -18.66 -2.29 5.04
CA ARG A 710 -19.63 -3.15 4.36
C ARG A 710 -19.00 -3.78 3.12
N ALA A 711 -18.90 -5.11 3.09
CA ALA A 711 -18.21 -5.81 2.01
C ALA A 711 -18.85 -7.16 1.68
N VAL A 712 -18.62 -7.61 0.45
CA VAL A 712 -18.99 -8.94 -0.03
C VAL A 712 -18.21 -10.00 0.74
N GLU A 713 -18.93 -10.96 1.32
CA GLU A 713 -18.35 -12.05 2.10
C GLU A 713 -18.72 -13.42 1.51
N PRO A 714 -17.83 -14.01 0.70
CA PRO A 714 -18.09 -15.29 0.02
C PRO A 714 -18.35 -16.47 0.95
N ALA A 715 -17.80 -16.45 2.18
CA ALA A 715 -17.96 -17.54 3.14
C ALA A 715 -19.30 -17.49 3.88
N LEU A 716 -20.02 -16.37 3.81
CA LEU A 716 -21.34 -16.18 4.42
C LEU A 716 -22.42 -16.54 3.41
N ILE A 717 -23.01 -17.73 3.57
CA ILE A 717 -24.02 -18.26 2.64
C ILE A 717 -25.38 -18.30 3.32
N GLN A 718 -26.41 -17.92 2.59
CA GLN A 718 -27.80 -18.00 3.01
C GLN A 718 -28.62 -18.83 2.01
N LYS A 719 -29.38 -19.80 2.53
CA LYS A 719 -30.33 -20.58 1.73
C LYS A 719 -31.50 -19.71 1.28
N TYR A 720 -32.11 -20.05 0.13
CA TYR A 720 -33.26 -19.30 -0.38
C TYR A 720 -34.37 -19.16 0.67
N VAL A 721 -34.76 -17.91 0.94
CA VAL A 721 -35.89 -17.58 1.81
C VAL A 721 -36.73 -16.50 1.16
N ARG A 722 -38.06 -16.68 1.21
CA ARG A 722 -39.01 -15.64 0.86
C ARG A 722 -39.42 -14.90 2.12
N ARG A 723 -38.94 -13.67 2.28
CA ARG A 723 -39.17 -12.86 3.48
C ARG A 723 -40.55 -12.20 3.42
N THR A 724 -41.26 -12.15 4.54
CA THR A 724 -42.51 -11.38 4.66
C THR A 724 -42.19 -9.90 4.86
N CYS A 725 -42.35 -9.10 3.80
CA CYS A 725 -42.14 -7.65 3.87
C CYS A 725 -43.30 -6.96 4.60
N ASN A 726 -43.04 -6.42 5.79
CA ASN A 726 -44.06 -5.76 6.60
C ASN A 726 -44.25 -4.30 6.15
N PRO A 727 -45.45 -3.90 5.71
CA PRO A 727 -45.72 -2.54 5.24
C PRO A 727 -45.73 -1.49 6.35
N ARG A 728 -45.62 -1.89 7.63
CA ARG A 728 -45.51 -0.96 8.77
C ARG A 728 -44.10 -0.37 8.94
N PHE A 729 -43.09 -0.95 8.31
CA PHE A 729 -41.74 -0.38 8.32
C PHE A 729 -41.64 0.83 7.38
N SER A 730 -40.50 1.54 7.43
CA SER A 730 -40.25 2.66 6.51
C SER A 730 -40.31 2.20 5.04
N GLU A 731 -40.70 3.13 4.15
CA GLU A 731 -40.82 2.89 2.71
C GLU A 731 -39.52 2.28 2.14
N ASP A 732 -38.37 2.76 2.61
CA ASP A 732 -37.05 2.27 2.23
C ASP A 732 -36.80 0.81 2.67
N ILE A 733 -37.12 0.43 3.92
CA ILE A 733 -36.97 -0.95 4.41
C ILE A 733 -37.90 -1.89 3.62
N TYR A 734 -39.13 -1.46 3.40
CA TYR A 734 -40.12 -2.24 2.66
C TYR A 734 -39.67 -2.47 1.21
N HIS A 735 -39.22 -1.44 0.49
CA HIS A 735 -38.72 -1.58 -0.87
C HIS A 735 -37.47 -2.45 -0.94
N ARG A 736 -36.51 -2.30 -0.01
CA ARG A 736 -35.33 -3.17 0.07
C ARG A 736 -35.72 -4.65 0.21
N CYS A 737 -36.66 -4.96 1.09
CA CYS A 737 -37.18 -6.33 1.28
C CYS A 737 -37.84 -6.89 0.00
N VAL A 738 -38.65 -6.07 -0.68
CA VAL A 738 -39.29 -6.49 -1.93
C VAL A 738 -38.26 -6.75 -3.03
N LEU A 739 -37.25 -5.88 -3.18
CA LEU A 739 -36.18 -6.05 -4.16
C LEU A 739 -35.33 -7.30 -3.88
N SER A 740 -34.92 -7.52 -2.63
CA SER A 740 -34.22 -8.74 -2.20
C SER A 740 -34.99 -10.00 -2.59
N ASN A 741 -36.30 -10.05 -2.29
CA ASN A 741 -37.15 -11.18 -2.66
C ASN A 741 -37.26 -11.40 -4.18
N LEU A 742 -37.26 -10.33 -4.98
CA LEU A 742 -37.33 -10.40 -6.44
C LEU A 742 -36.01 -10.87 -7.04
N GLU A 743 -34.88 -10.34 -6.57
CA GLU A 743 -33.54 -10.74 -7.00
C GLU A 743 -33.24 -12.20 -6.61
N GLY A 744 -33.76 -12.67 -5.48
CA GLY A 744 -33.63 -14.06 -5.02
C GLY A 744 -34.41 -15.11 -5.83
N LEU A 745 -35.27 -14.73 -6.77
CA LEU A 745 -36.07 -15.70 -7.55
C LEU A 745 -35.23 -16.54 -8.51
N GLY A 746 -34.21 -15.96 -9.12
CA GLY A 746 -33.41 -16.64 -10.14
C GLY A 746 -32.59 -15.67 -10.97
N SER A 747 -31.58 -16.18 -11.66
CA SER A 747 -30.80 -15.36 -12.59
C SER A 747 -31.65 -14.93 -13.80
N ARG A 748 -31.19 -13.91 -14.53
CA ARG A 748 -31.87 -13.42 -15.75
C ARG A 748 -32.13 -14.53 -16.77
N SER A 749 -31.23 -15.51 -16.90
CA SER A 749 -31.43 -16.64 -17.82
C SER A 749 -32.52 -17.58 -17.33
N HIS A 750 -32.51 -17.95 -16.04
CA HIS A 750 -33.52 -18.83 -15.46
C HIS A 750 -34.93 -18.23 -15.55
N LEU A 751 -35.07 -16.94 -15.22
CA LEU A 751 -36.36 -16.25 -15.31
C LEU A 751 -36.84 -16.10 -16.75
N ALA A 752 -35.94 -15.83 -17.70
CA ALA A 752 -36.30 -15.76 -19.12
C ALA A 752 -36.79 -17.12 -19.66
N MET A 753 -36.15 -18.24 -19.26
CA MET A 753 -36.61 -19.58 -19.61
C MET A 753 -38.00 -19.87 -19.03
N ALA A 754 -38.21 -19.58 -17.75
CA ALA A 754 -39.51 -19.77 -17.11
C ALA A 754 -40.65 -18.95 -17.77
N LEU A 755 -40.36 -17.73 -18.23
CA LEU A 755 -41.31 -16.90 -18.98
C LEU A 755 -41.60 -17.48 -20.36
N PHE A 756 -40.56 -17.92 -21.08
CA PHE A 756 -40.70 -18.50 -22.42
C PHE A 756 -41.56 -19.77 -22.40
N GLU A 757 -41.37 -20.62 -21.40
CA GLU A 757 -42.19 -21.82 -21.18
C GLU A 757 -43.64 -21.49 -20.84
N GLN A 758 -43.88 -20.45 -20.02
CA GLN A 758 -45.23 -20.00 -19.71
C GLN A 758 -45.95 -19.49 -20.96
N GLU A 759 -45.25 -18.76 -21.84
CA GLU A 759 -45.80 -18.34 -23.13
C GLU A 759 -46.09 -19.53 -24.05
N GLN A 760 -45.24 -20.56 -24.06
CA GLN A 760 -45.52 -21.79 -24.81
C GLN A 760 -46.75 -22.53 -24.28
N ALA A 761 -46.86 -22.71 -22.95
CA ALA A 761 -47.98 -23.40 -22.31
C ALA A 761 -49.32 -22.65 -22.46
N ASN A 762 -49.29 -21.31 -22.53
CA ASN A 762 -50.49 -20.50 -22.81
C ASN A 762 -50.85 -20.48 -24.31
N SER A 763 -49.94 -20.88 -25.19
CA SER A 763 -50.15 -20.93 -26.64
C SER A 763 -50.59 -22.31 -27.16
N THR A 764 -50.56 -23.32 -26.30
CA THR A 764 -51.09 -24.69 -26.51
C THR A 764 -52.41 -24.86 -25.79
#